data_AF-A0AAV5XAV7-F1
#
_entry.id   AF-A0AAV5XAV7-F1
#
_cell.length_a   1.000
_cell.length_b   1.000
_cell.length_c   1.000
_cell.angle_alpha   90.00
_cell.angle_beta   90.00
_cell.angle_gamma   90.00
#
_symmetry.space_group_name_H-M   'P 1'
#
loop_
_entity.id
_entity.type
_entity.pdbx_description
1 polymer ?
#
loop_
_entity_poly.entity_id
_entity_poly.type
_entity_poly.pdbx_seq_one_letter_code
_entity_poly.pdbx_strand_id
1 'polypeptide(L)'
;MSIPYRRGVWRHALSIVMLAGCIGGLAPESALAAVLRVGSVANSRFGTDWTLDGSEMQNTRAKLQNPINFGPGGTVPFSIAITDTAATTGSITTALLANFDVFFIGWLDDANPNAFTGAELAALQTWVNGGGVLILTCDDPNHDTGCASFGYPVNNSAQNPMVPAGVGIGHPIFAGPFGAVASFNMSGNQGFFTTTTGATVLAQDSSIAHHPVFLTRFLGAGRVILFADVDIVANAASGGSAISTDNDRVLGNLFAYAAGVLPPVRVGSVANVRFGTTWTLDGGAMTNARAKLLSAANFGPGGTVLRPIAITDTAAAAGSIDAALLANFDVFFIGWLDDANANAFTPTELGALQTWVNGGGILIVTCDDPSHEAVCVSFGYPVATSAQNPMLPVGAGVGHPIFGGPFGAVASFQMDGNQGFFSTTAGATILAQDSSGPPRPVFLIKNQGAGRAILFADVDIIASTLSPGSTITSNNDRVLGNLFAFAGAPGPALLAAVLPVSRSVQVGVVATAFATVIATGPGTGSGCTITPVTPVVLATFGYQTTDPTTNAVTGFPNTPVTIAAGGFQTFIFGFTPTAPFPPTNVQLAFDCGNTSPAPIVSGLNTLLLSASTLPVPDIVALSATTGNDGIVNIPGATGTGAFAVATSNVGVDGTITVSASTGVVSLPITFLVCQTNPVTGECTTTLAPTVTTLIAAGATPTFAIFATGSSTVPFDPANNRVFVLFTEGGAVIRGATSVAVRTQ
;
A
#
# COMPACT_ATOMS: atom_id res chain seq x y z
N MET A 1 -31.21 -36.62 28.23
CA MET A 1 -32.50 -35.91 28.08
C MET A 1 -32.20 -34.66 27.27
N SER A 2 -32.56 -34.70 26.00
CA SER A 2 -32.10 -33.82 24.92
C SER A 2 -33.10 -32.69 24.66
N ILE A 3 -32.65 -31.44 24.71
CA ILE A 3 -33.45 -30.24 24.36
C ILE A 3 -32.80 -29.57 23.14
N PRO A 4 -33.55 -29.26 22.07
CA PRO A 4 -33.00 -28.89 20.77
C PRO A 4 -32.72 -27.38 20.63
N TYR A 5 -31.59 -27.08 20.00
CA TYR A 5 -31.18 -25.74 19.56
C TYR A 5 -32.05 -25.29 18.36
N ARG A 6 -32.85 -24.24 18.52
CA ARG A 6 -33.58 -23.62 17.39
C ARG A 6 -32.60 -22.77 16.56
N ARG A 7 -32.19 -23.32 15.41
CA ARG A 7 -31.64 -22.57 14.27
C ARG A 7 -32.77 -21.79 13.60
N GLY A 8 -32.60 -20.49 13.40
CA GLY A 8 -33.38 -19.73 12.41
C GLY A 8 -33.80 -18.32 12.83
N VAL A 9 -32.87 -17.34 12.75
CA VAL A 9 -33.18 -15.90 12.59
C VAL A 9 -32.13 -15.15 11.74
N TRP A 10 -30.95 -15.73 11.45
CA TRP A 10 -29.82 -15.02 10.81
C TRP A 10 -29.80 -14.99 9.26
N ARG A 11 -30.94 -15.10 8.56
CA ARG A 11 -30.93 -15.28 7.08
C ARG A 11 -31.31 -14.07 6.22
N HIS A 12 -31.62 -12.88 6.76
CA HIS A 12 -32.20 -11.79 5.93
C HIS A 12 -31.51 -10.41 5.99
N ALA A 13 -30.25 -10.30 6.42
CA ALA A 13 -29.57 -8.99 6.44
C ALA A 13 -28.15 -8.97 5.81
N LEU A 14 -27.69 -10.06 5.19
CA LEU A 14 -26.37 -10.07 4.54
C LEU A 14 -26.44 -10.84 3.22
N SER A 15 -26.73 -10.14 2.13
CA SER A 15 -26.65 -10.67 0.77
C SER A 15 -26.46 -9.50 -0.18
N ILE A 16 -25.21 -9.28 -0.63
CA ILE A 16 -24.83 -8.96 -2.02
C ILE A 16 -23.34 -9.30 -2.15
N VAL A 17 -23.06 -10.23 -3.07
CA VAL A 17 -21.78 -10.88 -3.37
C VAL A 17 -21.22 -10.30 -4.68
N MET A 18 -19.88 -10.26 -4.73
CA MET A 18 -18.93 -10.02 -5.83
C MET A 18 -19.26 -10.59 -7.22
N LEU A 19 -18.54 -10.07 -8.23
CA LEU A 19 -18.28 -10.75 -9.51
C LEU A 19 -16.76 -10.81 -9.79
N ALA A 20 -16.18 -12.01 -9.88
CA ALA A 20 -14.90 -12.29 -10.54
C ALA A 20 -14.90 -13.75 -11.04
N GLY A 21 -14.62 -13.96 -12.33
CA GLY A 21 -14.57 -15.30 -12.93
C GLY A 21 -13.80 -15.34 -14.25
N CYS A 22 -12.92 -16.35 -14.34
CA CYS A 22 -12.17 -16.83 -15.52
C CYS A 22 -10.97 -15.94 -15.91
N ILE A 23 -9.76 -16.45 -16.23
CA ILE A 23 -9.41 -17.52 -17.19
C ILE A 23 -8.04 -18.11 -16.81
N GLY A 24 -7.83 -19.41 -17.04
CA GLY A 24 -6.53 -20.07 -16.95
C GLY A 24 -6.06 -20.63 -18.30
N GLY A 25 -4.73 -20.69 -18.46
CA GLY A 25 -4.00 -21.62 -19.32
C GLY A 25 -3.46 -21.04 -20.63
N LEU A 26 -2.13 -21.03 -20.80
CA LEU A 26 -1.36 -21.50 -21.97
C LEU A 26 0.16 -21.49 -21.65
N ALA A 27 0.88 -22.45 -22.22
CA ALA A 27 2.31 -22.76 -22.00
C ALA A 27 3.26 -21.85 -22.84
N PRO A 28 4.60 -21.86 -22.63
CA PRO A 28 5.48 -20.75 -23.00
C PRO A 28 6.06 -20.88 -24.43
N GLU A 29 5.91 -19.82 -25.22
CA GLU A 29 6.66 -19.58 -26.47
C GLU A 29 7.97 -18.82 -26.18
N SER A 30 8.96 -19.05 -27.03
CA SER A 30 10.29 -18.44 -27.10
C SER A 30 10.35 -16.95 -26.74
N ALA A 31 11.35 -16.55 -25.93
CA ALA A 31 11.54 -15.18 -25.43
C ALA A 31 11.75 -14.15 -26.56
N LEU A 32 10.64 -13.58 -27.02
CA LEU A 32 10.60 -12.32 -27.76
C LEU A 32 11.13 -11.20 -26.85
N ALA A 33 11.88 -10.25 -27.41
CA ALA A 33 12.24 -9.02 -26.70
C ALA A 33 10.97 -8.35 -26.17
N ALA A 34 11.00 -7.85 -24.93
CA ALA A 34 9.84 -7.17 -24.35
C ALA A 34 9.49 -5.93 -25.20
N VAL A 35 8.22 -5.80 -25.59
CA VAL A 35 7.68 -4.68 -26.36
C VAL A 35 6.57 -4.02 -25.55
N LEU A 36 6.71 -2.72 -25.29
CA LEU A 36 5.64 -1.91 -24.73
C LEU A 36 4.70 -1.49 -25.85
N ARG A 37 3.43 -1.91 -25.80
CA ARG A 37 2.40 -1.58 -26.78
C ARG A 37 1.72 -0.28 -26.36
N VAL A 38 1.96 0.79 -27.11
CA VAL A 38 1.39 2.11 -26.87
C VAL A 38 0.31 2.37 -27.91
N GLY A 39 -0.94 2.52 -27.48
CA GLY A 39 -2.01 3.04 -28.33
C GLY A 39 -2.05 4.57 -28.28
N SER A 40 -2.39 5.22 -29.38
CA SER A 40 -2.66 6.66 -29.41
C SER A 40 -3.87 6.97 -30.28
N VAL A 41 -4.59 8.05 -29.96
CA VAL A 41 -5.64 8.57 -30.85
C VAL A 41 -4.96 9.06 -32.14
N ALA A 42 -5.44 8.60 -33.30
CA ALA A 42 -4.88 8.96 -34.58
C ALA A 42 -5.17 10.43 -34.92
N ASN A 43 -4.17 11.11 -35.47
CA ASN A 43 -4.22 12.52 -35.83
C ASN A 43 -5.41 12.83 -36.76
N SER A 44 -5.67 11.90 -37.69
CA SER A 44 -6.76 11.96 -38.67
C SER A 44 -8.16 12.11 -38.09
N ARG A 45 -8.39 11.76 -36.80
CA ARG A 45 -9.70 11.92 -36.16
C ARG A 45 -10.03 13.38 -35.90
N PHE A 46 -9.08 14.13 -35.35
CA PHE A 46 -9.29 15.51 -34.90
C PHE A 46 -8.73 16.54 -35.89
N GLY A 47 -7.80 16.13 -36.76
CA GLY A 47 -7.06 17.06 -37.63
C GLY A 47 -6.15 18.00 -36.83
N THR A 48 -5.67 17.53 -35.68
CA THR A 48 -4.66 18.22 -34.85
C THR A 48 -3.25 17.94 -35.39
N ASP A 49 -2.20 18.34 -34.67
CA ASP A 49 -0.82 17.89 -34.91
C ASP A 49 -0.15 17.36 -33.63
N TRP A 50 -0.92 17.18 -32.56
CA TRP A 50 -0.45 16.90 -31.20
C TRP A 50 -0.77 15.48 -30.68
N THR A 51 -1.19 14.56 -31.56
CA THR A 51 -1.19 13.12 -31.28
C THR A 51 0.15 12.50 -31.66
N LEU A 52 0.46 11.26 -31.27
CA LEU A 52 1.79 10.66 -31.54
C LEU A 52 2.13 10.51 -33.04
N ASP A 53 1.15 10.60 -33.93
CA ASP A 53 1.31 10.67 -35.39
C ASP A 53 1.19 12.07 -36.01
N GLY A 54 0.89 13.09 -35.21
CA GLY A 54 0.85 14.49 -35.64
C GLY A 54 2.23 15.09 -35.87
N SER A 55 2.31 16.18 -36.65
CA SER A 55 3.61 16.75 -37.04
C SER A 55 4.39 17.33 -35.88
N GLU A 56 3.70 17.80 -34.86
CA GLU A 56 4.35 18.46 -33.72
C GLU A 56 4.85 17.46 -32.66
N MET A 57 4.41 16.20 -32.72
CA MET A 57 4.90 15.11 -31.87
C MET A 57 5.99 14.26 -32.54
N GLN A 58 6.49 14.66 -33.72
CA GLN A 58 7.50 13.89 -34.47
C GLN A 58 8.76 13.64 -33.65
N ASN A 59 9.23 14.65 -32.90
CA ASN A 59 10.40 14.52 -32.03
C ASN A 59 10.12 13.56 -30.85
N THR A 60 8.92 13.62 -30.28
CA THR A 60 8.46 12.74 -29.21
C THR A 60 8.45 11.29 -29.68
N ARG A 61 7.79 11.02 -30.80
CA ARG A 61 7.75 9.70 -31.43
C ARG A 61 9.14 9.19 -31.77
N ALA A 62 10.00 10.03 -32.35
CA ALA A 62 11.37 9.67 -32.69
C ALA A 62 12.19 9.26 -31.46
N LYS A 63 12.00 9.90 -30.31
CA LYS A 63 12.66 9.51 -29.05
C LYS A 63 12.14 8.18 -28.51
N LEU A 64 10.83 7.95 -28.55
CA LEU A 64 10.20 6.72 -28.05
C LEU A 64 10.55 5.50 -28.90
N GLN A 65 10.69 5.68 -30.22
CA GLN A 65 11.04 4.60 -31.16
C GLN A 65 12.55 4.44 -31.35
N ASN A 66 13.38 5.26 -30.71
CA ASN A 66 14.83 5.16 -30.80
C ASN A 66 15.34 3.94 -30.00
N PRO A 67 15.98 2.95 -30.65
CA PRO A 67 16.49 1.76 -29.97
C PRO A 67 17.59 2.05 -28.93
N ILE A 68 18.26 3.20 -29.00
CA ILE A 68 19.24 3.64 -28.01
C ILE A 68 18.54 4.09 -26.70
N ASN A 69 17.33 4.66 -26.81
CA ASN A 69 16.54 5.03 -25.63
C ASN A 69 15.73 3.83 -25.13
N PHE A 70 15.03 3.15 -26.05
CA PHE A 70 14.10 2.06 -25.79
C PHE A 70 14.38 0.90 -26.76
N GLY A 71 15.16 -0.08 -26.31
CA GLY A 71 15.47 -1.28 -27.08
C GLY A 71 16.33 -2.25 -26.28
N PRO A 72 16.60 -3.48 -26.77
CA PRO A 72 17.31 -4.51 -26.02
C PRO A 72 18.69 -4.11 -25.45
N GLY A 73 19.33 -3.10 -26.04
CA GLY A 73 20.59 -2.49 -25.54
C GLY A 73 20.50 -0.99 -25.29
N GLY A 74 19.28 -0.44 -25.22
CA GLY A 74 19.05 0.98 -24.94
C GLY A 74 19.07 1.30 -23.45
N THR A 75 18.92 2.59 -23.10
CA THR A 75 18.81 3.06 -21.70
C THR A 75 17.70 2.32 -20.95
N VAL A 76 16.61 2.02 -21.64
CA VAL A 76 15.53 1.15 -21.14
C VAL A 76 15.43 -0.10 -22.03
N PRO A 77 15.60 -1.32 -21.46
CA PRO A 77 15.71 -2.58 -22.21
C PRO A 77 14.39 -3.17 -22.74
N PHE A 78 13.52 -2.35 -23.32
CA PHE A 78 12.36 -2.79 -24.11
C PHE A 78 12.16 -1.87 -25.29
N SER A 79 11.56 -2.36 -26.37
CA SER A 79 11.17 -1.51 -27.51
C SER A 79 9.76 -0.94 -27.30
N ILE A 80 9.48 0.25 -27.82
CA ILE A 80 8.12 0.80 -27.82
C ILE A 80 7.49 0.61 -29.20
N ALA A 81 6.37 -0.09 -29.26
CA ALA A 81 5.53 -0.19 -30.45
C ALA A 81 4.34 0.76 -30.32
N ILE A 82 4.31 1.81 -31.15
CA ILE A 82 3.22 2.79 -31.17
C ILE A 82 2.23 2.40 -32.25
N THR A 83 0.95 2.32 -31.89
CA THR A 83 -0.18 2.11 -32.82
C THR A 83 -1.10 3.32 -32.75
N ASP A 84 -1.16 4.08 -33.84
CA ASP A 84 -2.13 5.16 -34.00
C ASP A 84 -3.48 4.53 -34.39
N THR A 85 -4.47 4.70 -33.53
CA THR A 85 -5.75 4.02 -33.59
C THR A 85 -6.88 4.98 -33.26
N ALA A 86 -8.08 4.47 -33.03
CA ALA A 86 -9.23 5.29 -32.65
C ALA A 86 -9.53 6.45 -33.64
N ALA A 87 -9.34 6.23 -34.94
CA ALA A 87 -9.44 7.24 -36.00
C ALA A 87 -10.86 7.76 -36.26
N THR A 88 -11.88 7.19 -35.62
CA THR A 88 -13.29 7.57 -35.80
C THR A 88 -13.99 7.73 -34.45
N THR A 89 -15.01 8.58 -34.39
CA THR A 89 -15.83 8.80 -33.19
C THR A 89 -16.52 7.51 -32.74
N GLY A 90 -16.45 7.20 -31.45
CA GLY A 90 -17.05 6.00 -30.85
C GLY A 90 -16.19 4.74 -30.94
N SER A 91 -14.98 4.82 -31.50
CA SER A 91 -14.11 3.65 -31.69
C SER A 91 -13.30 3.26 -30.45
N ILE A 92 -13.18 4.14 -29.46
CA ILE A 92 -12.51 3.81 -28.19
C ILE A 92 -13.44 2.93 -27.35
N THR A 93 -13.11 1.64 -27.29
CA THR A 93 -13.82 0.62 -26.51
C THR A 93 -12.84 -0.11 -25.61
N THR A 94 -13.32 -0.76 -24.54
CA THR A 94 -12.47 -1.62 -23.69
C THR A 94 -11.81 -2.76 -24.48
N ALA A 95 -12.48 -3.27 -25.52
CA ALA A 95 -11.93 -4.27 -26.43
C ALA A 95 -10.76 -3.72 -27.27
N LEU A 96 -10.86 -2.48 -27.75
CA LEU A 96 -9.74 -1.81 -28.42
C LEU A 96 -8.59 -1.61 -27.44
N LEU A 97 -8.88 -1.04 -26.27
CA LEU A 97 -7.88 -0.66 -25.28
C LEU A 97 -7.10 -1.85 -24.71
N ALA A 98 -7.73 -3.04 -24.63
CA ALA A 98 -7.07 -4.28 -24.19
C ALA A 98 -5.85 -4.72 -25.04
N ASN A 99 -5.68 -4.15 -26.24
CA ASN A 99 -4.52 -4.43 -27.09
C ASN A 99 -3.26 -3.67 -26.68
N PHE A 100 -3.37 -2.72 -25.74
CA PHE A 100 -2.30 -1.81 -25.37
C PHE A 100 -1.95 -1.93 -23.89
N ASP A 101 -0.68 -1.67 -23.58
CA ASP A 101 -0.17 -1.58 -22.22
C ASP A 101 -0.31 -0.15 -21.68
N VAL A 102 -0.14 0.83 -22.58
CA VAL A 102 -0.31 2.27 -22.33
C VAL A 102 -1.16 2.86 -23.43
N PHE A 103 -2.05 3.80 -23.09
CA PHE A 103 -2.79 4.59 -24.08
C PHE A 103 -2.47 6.07 -23.89
N PHE A 104 -2.15 6.78 -24.97
CA PHE A 104 -1.78 8.20 -24.97
C PHE A 104 -2.85 9.05 -25.65
N ILE A 105 -3.28 10.10 -24.97
CA ILE A 105 -4.18 11.13 -25.47
C ILE A 105 -3.43 12.47 -25.43
N GLY A 106 -3.27 13.06 -26.61
CA GLY A 106 -2.64 14.36 -26.82
C GLY A 106 -3.62 15.52 -26.70
N TRP A 107 -3.32 16.63 -27.38
CA TRP A 107 -4.18 17.82 -27.41
C TRP A 107 -5.34 17.65 -28.39
N LEU A 108 -6.57 17.59 -27.87
CA LEU A 108 -7.78 17.29 -28.64
C LEU A 108 -8.87 18.31 -28.32
N ASP A 109 -9.39 18.99 -29.33
CA ASP A 109 -10.43 20.02 -29.18
C ASP A 109 -11.77 19.42 -28.74
N ASP A 110 -12.27 19.89 -27.61
CA ASP A 110 -13.51 19.45 -26.96
C ASP A 110 -14.76 19.85 -27.76
N ALA A 111 -14.66 20.90 -28.57
CA ALA A 111 -15.73 21.36 -29.46
C ALA A 111 -15.69 20.70 -30.85
N ASN A 112 -14.68 19.86 -31.11
CA ASN A 112 -14.54 19.18 -32.39
C ASN A 112 -15.76 18.27 -32.66
N PRO A 113 -16.28 18.19 -33.90
CA PRO A 113 -17.36 17.26 -34.25
C PRO A 113 -17.04 15.78 -33.95
N ASN A 114 -15.75 15.43 -33.84
CA ASN A 114 -15.25 14.11 -33.52
C ASN A 114 -14.73 13.95 -32.08
N ALA A 115 -15.08 14.89 -31.18
CA ALA A 115 -14.75 14.86 -29.75
C ALA A 115 -15.19 13.55 -29.07
N PHE A 116 -14.65 13.29 -27.88
CA PHE A 116 -14.97 12.06 -27.16
C PHE A 116 -16.44 11.97 -26.81
N THR A 117 -17.03 10.83 -27.12
CA THR A 117 -18.39 10.53 -26.64
C THR A 117 -18.36 10.08 -25.19
N GLY A 118 -19.48 10.22 -24.47
CA GLY A 118 -19.60 9.70 -23.10
C GLY A 118 -19.31 8.19 -22.99
N ALA A 119 -19.60 7.42 -24.04
CA ALA A 119 -19.29 5.99 -24.08
C ALA A 119 -17.77 5.72 -24.17
N GLU A 120 -17.03 6.52 -24.92
CA GLU A 120 -15.57 6.41 -25.03
C GLU A 120 -14.89 6.80 -23.71
N LEU A 121 -15.35 7.87 -23.06
CA LEU A 121 -14.85 8.28 -21.75
C LEU A 121 -15.12 7.20 -20.69
N ALA A 122 -16.32 6.60 -20.70
CA ALA A 122 -16.64 5.47 -19.83
C ALA A 122 -15.77 4.23 -20.14
N ALA A 123 -15.45 3.96 -21.40
CA ALA A 123 -14.57 2.87 -21.79
C ALA A 123 -13.13 3.08 -21.29
N LEU A 124 -12.59 4.30 -21.39
CA LEU A 124 -11.29 4.67 -20.82
C LEU A 124 -11.28 4.46 -19.30
N GLN A 125 -12.29 4.98 -18.59
CA GLN A 125 -12.39 4.79 -17.14
C GLN A 125 -12.50 3.32 -16.76
N THR A 126 -13.29 2.53 -17.49
CA THR A 126 -13.44 1.09 -17.24
C THR A 126 -12.11 0.35 -17.45
N TRP A 127 -11.40 0.67 -18.52
CA TRP A 127 -10.11 0.06 -18.84
C TRP A 127 -9.03 0.42 -17.83
N VAL A 128 -8.93 1.70 -17.42
CA VAL A 128 -8.01 2.11 -16.36
C VAL A 128 -8.36 1.40 -15.05
N ASN A 129 -9.64 1.37 -14.64
CA ASN A 129 -10.06 0.62 -13.45
C ASN A 129 -9.67 -0.87 -13.51
N GLY A 130 -9.63 -1.44 -14.72
CA GLY A 130 -9.20 -2.82 -14.97
C GLY A 130 -7.69 -3.07 -15.04
N GLY A 131 -6.83 -2.06 -14.89
CA GLY A 131 -5.37 -2.22 -14.94
C GLY A 131 -4.66 -1.38 -16.01
N GLY A 132 -5.40 -0.68 -16.87
CA GLY A 132 -4.83 0.14 -17.94
C GLY A 132 -4.02 1.34 -17.42
N VAL A 133 -3.00 1.72 -18.18
CA VAL A 133 -2.22 2.95 -17.93
C VAL A 133 -2.59 3.98 -18.99
N LEU A 134 -3.18 5.09 -18.56
CA LEU A 134 -3.61 6.17 -19.44
C LEU A 134 -2.77 7.43 -19.21
N ILE A 135 -2.18 7.96 -20.28
CA ILE A 135 -1.46 9.23 -20.27
C ILE A 135 -2.34 10.27 -20.97
N LEU A 136 -2.62 11.38 -20.28
CA LEU A 136 -3.50 12.45 -20.73
C LEU A 136 -2.77 13.80 -20.67
N THR A 137 -2.88 14.57 -21.76
CA THR A 137 -2.49 15.98 -21.80
C THR A 137 -3.74 16.85 -21.86
N CYS A 138 -3.86 17.87 -21.02
CA CYS A 138 -5.12 18.58 -20.79
C CYS A 138 -5.13 20.04 -21.24
N ASP A 139 -3.97 20.64 -21.46
CA ASP A 139 -3.71 22.02 -21.95
C ASP A 139 -4.58 23.15 -21.37
N ASP A 140 -5.76 23.39 -21.95
CA ASP A 140 -6.67 24.47 -21.56
C ASP A 140 -8.14 23.97 -21.43
N PRO A 141 -9.07 24.78 -20.88
CA PRO A 141 -10.46 24.36 -20.67
C PRO A 141 -11.26 23.90 -21.90
N ASN A 142 -10.74 24.07 -23.12
CA ASN A 142 -11.33 23.56 -24.37
C ASN A 142 -10.61 22.31 -24.90
N HIS A 143 -9.60 21.80 -24.20
CA HIS A 143 -8.78 20.67 -24.60
C HIS A 143 -8.60 19.66 -23.45
N ASP A 144 -9.55 19.65 -22.51
CA ASP A 144 -9.42 18.93 -21.24
C ASP A 144 -10.48 17.86 -21.00
N THR A 145 -11.40 17.61 -21.93
CA THR A 145 -12.52 16.67 -21.74
C THR A 145 -12.05 15.30 -21.24
N GLY A 146 -10.90 14.81 -21.72
CA GLY A 146 -10.28 13.58 -21.21
C GLY A 146 -9.98 13.67 -19.71
N CYS A 147 -9.27 14.71 -19.27
CA CYS A 147 -8.87 14.93 -17.88
C CYS A 147 -10.05 15.30 -16.97
N ALA A 148 -10.95 16.16 -17.46
CA ALA A 148 -12.20 16.52 -16.79
C ALA A 148 -13.07 15.30 -16.52
N SER A 149 -13.10 14.31 -17.43
CA SER A 149 -13.83 13.05 -17.22
C SER A 149 -13.29 12.22 -16.03
N PHE A 150 -12.01 12.40 -15.67
CA PHE A 150 -11.38 11.80 -14.49
C PHE A 150 -11.43 12.72 -13.25
N GLY A 151 -12.09 13.88 -13.35
CA GLY A 151 -12.25 14.85 -12.28
C GLY A 151 -11.09 15.85 -12.18
N TYR A 152 -10.30 16.04 -13.24
CA TYR A 152 -9.13 16.93 -13.27
C TYR A 152 -9.20 17.96 -14.39
N PRO A 153 -10.18 18.89 -14.36
CA PRO A 153 -10.22 19.99 -15.31
C PRO A 153 -9.04 20.96 -15.11
N VAL A 154 -8.60 21.58 -16.20
CA VAL A 154 -7.48 22.53 -16.21
C VAL A 154 -7.93 23.97 -16.45
N ASN A 155 -7.02 24.89 -16.18
CA ASN A 155 -7.12 26.31 -16.51
C ASN A 155 -5.73 26.83 -16.84
N ASN A 156 -5.62 28.07 -17.32
CA ASN A 156 -4.38 28.64 -17.84
C ASN A 156 -3.72 29.60 -16.85
N SER A 157 -2.49 30.00 -17.15
CA SER A 157 -1.65 30.98 -16.42
C SER A 157 -0.67 30.37 -15.40
N ALA A 158 -0.27 29.11 -15.59
CA ALA A 158 0.90 28.59 -14.90
C ALA A 158 2.18 29.34 -15.33
N GLN A 159 3.24 29.26 -14.52
CA GLN A 159 4.49 29.98 -14.78
C GLN A 159 5.72 29.07 -14.75
N ASN A 160 6.42 29.01 -15.89
CA ASN A 160 7.72 28.36 -15.98
C ASN A 160 8.76 28.97 -15.02
N PRO A 161 9.73 28.17 -14.53
CA PRO A 161 9.83 26.73 -14.73
C PRO A 161 8.78 25.92 -13.95
N MET A 162 8.48 24.73 -14.44
CA MET A 162 7.78 23.71 -13.67
C MET A 162 8.80 22.95 -12.82
N VAL A 163 8.45 22.66 -11.59
CA VAL A 163 9.35 22.02 -10.63
C VAL A 163 8.68 20.81 -9.98
N PRO A 164 9.40 19.68 -9.82
CA PRO A 164 8.91 18.58 -9.00
C PRO A 164 8.58 19.06 -7.57
N ALA A 165 7.46 18.62 -7.03
CA ALA A 165 6.96 19.07 -5.72
C ALA A 165 6.52 17.91 -4.84
N GLY A 166 6.72 18.04 -3.53
CA GLY A 166 6.33 17.01 -2.56
C GLY A 166 6.90 15.63 -2.91
N VAL A 167 6.02 14.64 -3.06
CA VAL A 167 6.40 13.26 -3.45
C VAL A 167 6.89 13.13 -4.89
N GLY A 168 6.73 14.16 -5.72
CA GLY A 168 7.36 14.27 -7.02
C GLY A 168 8.88 14.39 -6.96
N ILE A 169 9.43 14.94 -5.88
CA ILE A 169 10.88 15.00 -5.66
C ILE A 169 11.39 13.57 -5.47
N GLY A 170 12.17 13.08 -6.43
CA GLY A 170 12.65 11.69 -6.45
C GLY A 170 11.66 10.68 -7.05
N HIS A 171 10.50 11.12 -7.54
CA HIS A 171 9.58 10.26 -8.25
C HIS A 171 10.23 9.74 -9.55
N PRO A 172 10.03 8.47 -9.95
CA PRO A 172 10.60 7.90 -11.19
C PRO A 172 10.41 8.72 -12.46
N ILE A 173 9.34 9.51 -12.58
CA ILE A 173 9.15 10.42 -13.73
C ILE A 173 10.20 11.55 -13.76
N PHE A 174 10.69 11.99 -12.60
CA PHE A 174 11.66 13.07 -12.46
C PHE A 174 13.05 12.60 -11.98
N ALA A 175 13.22 11.31 -11.68
CA ALA A 175 14.48 10.71 -11.25
C ALA A 175 14.66 9.30 -11.83
N GLY A 176 14.20 9.10 -13.07
CA GLY A 176 14.16 7.81 -13.74
C GLY A 176 15.46 7.46 -14.49
N PRO A 177 15.42 6.42 -15.33
CA PRO A 177 16.60 5.89 -16.01
C PRO A 177 17.29 6.89 -16.95
N PHE A 178 16.62 7.95 -17.37
CA PHE A 178 17.22 9.01 -18.20
C PHE A 178 17.84 10.16 -17.39
N GLY A 179 17.85 10.05 -16.07
CA GLY A 179 18.45 11.01 -15.16
C GLY A 179 17.44 11.88 -14.41
N ALA A 180 17.95 12.65 -13.45
CA ALA A 180 17.17 13.57 -12.64
C ALA A 180 16.75 14.82 -13.44
N VAL A 181 15.56 15.32 -13.12
CA VAL A 181 14.94 16.52 -13.68
C VAL A 181 14.79 17.52 -12.55
N ALA A 182 15.54 18.63 -12.60
CA ALA A 182 15.45 19.67 -11.58
C ALA A 182 14.29 20.63 -11.87
N SER A 183 14.07 20.92 -13.16
CA SER A 183 12.95 21.69 -13.66
C SER A 183 12.69 21.34 -15.12
N PHE A 184 11.48 21.63 -15.60
CA PHE A 184 11.10 21.48 -17.00
C PHE A 184 10.17 22.62 -17.40
N ASN A 185 9.95 22.81 -18.70
CA ASN A 185 9.14 23.92 -19.19
C ASN A 185 7.94 23.44 -20.00
N MET A 186 6.94 24.30 -20.08
CA MET A 186 5.89 24.30 -21.10
C MET A 186 6.17 25.41 -22.13
N SER A 187 5.48 25.40 -23.28
CA SER A 187 5.51 26.51 -24.24
C SER A 187 4.19 27.28 -24.16
N GLY A 188 3.99 28.26 -25.04
CA GLY A 188 2.68 28.88 -25.26
C GLY A 188 1.97 29.39 -23.99
N ASN A 189 0.74 28.93 -23.81
CA ASN A 189 -0.16 29.32 -22.73
C ASN A 189 -0.24 28.18 -21.72
N GLN A 190 0.40 28.34 -20.56
CA GLN A 190 0.66 27.21 -19.68
C GLN A 190 -0.55 26.81 -18.84
N GLY A 191 -0.94 25.54 -18.94
CA GLY A 191 -2.04 24.94 -18.17
C GLY A 191 -1.67 24.57 -16.72
N PHE A 192 -2.69 24.51 -15.85
CA PHE A 192 -2.63 23.92 -14.52
C PHE A 192 -3.96 23.27 -14.12
N PHE A 193 -3.92 22.29 -13.22
CA PHE A 193 -5.12 21.62 -12.70
C PHE A 193 -5.84 22.46 -11.64
N THR A 194 -7.15 22.64 -11.81
CA THR A 194 -7.96 23.42 -10.87
C THR A 194 -8.35 22.65 -9.61
N THR A 195 -8.19 21.33 -9.62
CA THR A 195 -8.41 20.43 -8.48
C THR A 195 -7.39 19.31 -8.48
N THR A 196 -7.00 18.87 -7.30
CA THR A 196 -6.05 17.75 -7.09
C THR A 196 -6.65 16.64 -6.24
N THR A 197 -7.96 16.73 -5.96
CA THR A 197 -8.65 15.82 -5.04
C THR A 197 -8.46 14.36 -5.45
N GLY A 198 -7.90 13.56 -4.55
CA GLY A 198 -7.66 12.13 -4.78
C GLY A 198 -6.49 11.80 -5.72
N ALA A 199 -5.82 12.80 -6.30
CA ALA A 199 -4.61 12.62 -7.08
C ALA A 199 -3.36 12.96 -6.25
N THR A 200 -2.24 12.41 -6.68
CA THR A 200 -0.91 12.79 -6.22
C THR A 200 -0.36 13.89 -7.12
N VAL A 201 -0.02 15.03 -6.54
CA VAL A 201 0.68 16.12 -7.23
C VAL A 201 2.17 15.78 -7.32
N LEU A 202 2.70 15.72 -8.54
CA LEU A 202 4.10 15.41 -8.81
C LEU A 202 4.92 16.65 -9.17
N ALA A 203 4.32 17.63 -9.84
CA ALA A 203 4.99 18.89 -10.12
C ALA A 203 4.01 20.05 -10.08
N GLN A 204 4.55 21.22 -9.79
CA GLN A 204 3.84 22.49 -9.75
C GLN A 204 4.65 23.56 -10.48
N ASP A 205 4.02 24.68 -10.80
CA ASP A 205 4.67 25.82 -11.38
C ASP A 205 5.57 26.55 -10.36
N SER A 206 6.50 27.37 -10.84
CA SER A 206 7.41 28.14 -9.97
C SER A 206 6.80 29.42 -9.40
N SER A 207 5.53 29.70 -9.71
CA SER A 207 4.84 30.86 -9.18
C SER A 207 4.68 30.75 -7.66
N ILE A 208 4.43 31.88 -7.00
CA ILE A 208 4.10 31.90 -5.56
C ILE A 208 2.80 31.14 -5.24
N ALA A 209 1.93 30.93 -6.24
CA ALA A 209 0.68 30.22 -6.09
C ALA A 209 0.85 28.70 -6.19
N HIS A 210 1.98 28.23 -6.73
CA HIS A 210 2.32 26.81 -6.86
C HIS A 210 1.22 25.99 -7.55
N HIS A 211 0.82 26.43 -8.73
CA HIS A 211 -0.25 25.76 -9.48
C HIS A 211 0.18 24.33 -9.85
N PRO A 212 -0.66 23.30 -9.61
CA PRO A 212 -0.31 21.92 -9.90
C PRO A 212 -0.35 21.66 -11.41
N VAL A 213 0.72 21.10 -11.97
CA VAL A 213 0.86 20.92 -13.43
C VAL A 213 1.06 19.46 -13.84
N PHE A 214 1.33 18.57 -12.90
CA PHE A 214 1.57 17.17 -13.16
C PHE A 214 0.97 16.32 -12.05
N LEU A 215 0.01 15.45 -12.39
CA LEU A 215 -0.71 14.59 -11.47
C LEU A 215 -0.53 13.12 -11.85
N THR A 216 -0.65 12.27 -10.86
CA THR A 216 -0.91 10.84 -11.06
C THR A 216 -2.02 10.38 -10.13
N ARG A 217 -2.82 9.41 -10.56
CA ARG A 217 -3.82 8.79 -9.71
C ARG A 217 -4.03 7.34 -10.09
N PHE A 218 -4.05 6.48 -9.08
CA PHE A 218 -4.54 5.11 -9.24
C PHE A 218 -6.07 5.09 -9.27
N LEU A 219 -6.61 4.34 -10.21
CA LEU A 219 -8.05 4.09 -10.36
C LEU A 219 -8.21 2.59 -10.61
N GLY A 220 -8.87 1.90 -9.67
CA GLY A 220 -8.91 0.44 -9.65
C GLY A 220 -7.50 -0.15 -9.65
N ALA A 221 -7.23 -1.08 -10.57
CA ALA A 221 -5.91 -1.72 -10.74
C ALA A 221 -4.94 -0.93 -11.63
N GLY A 222 -5.42 0.12 -12.33
CA GLY A 222 -4.62 0.91 -13.26
C GLY A 222 -4.35 2.32 -12.75
N ARG A 223 -3.92 3.20 -13.65
CA ARG A 223 -3.59 4.60 -13.31
C ARG A 223 -3.77 5.56 -14.46
N VAL A 224 -4.07 6.80 -14.11
CA VAL A 224 -3.97 7.97 -14.98
C VAL A 224 -2.72 8.76 -14.62
N ILE A 225 -1.97 9.17 -15.64
CA ILE A 225 -0.87 10.12 -15.53
C ILE A 225 -1.29 11.34 -16.34
N LEU A 226 -1.53 12.45 -15.63
CA LEU A 226 -2.07 13.66 -16.23
C LEU A 226 -1.04 14.76 -16.14
N PHE A 227 -0.86 15.51 -17.21
CA PHE A 227 -0.13 16.77 -17.14
C PHE A 227 -0.88 17.85 -17.87
N ALA A 228 -0.80 19.05 -17.29
CA ALA A 228 -1.73 20.12 -17.57
C ALA A 228 -1.50 20.77 -18.94
N ASP A 229 -0.50 20.33 -19.70
CA ASP A 229 -0.11 20.92 -20.98
C ASP A 229 0.67 19.89 -21.82
N VAL A 230 0.33 19.77 -23.11
CA VAL A 230 0.99 18.84 -24.04
C VAL A 230 2.44 19.23 -24.31
N ASP A 231 2.76 20.51 -24.19
CA ASP A 231 4.06 21.08 -24.55
C ASP A 231 5.21 20.47 -23.78
N ILE A 232 4.96 19.98 -22.56
CA ILE A 232 5.95 19.29 -21.72
C ILE A 232 6.67 18.18 -22.50
N VAL A 233 5.91 17.43 -23.32
CA VAL A 233 6.40 16.28 -24.09
C VAL A 233 6.50 16.58 -25.59
N ALA A 234 6.27 17.83 -25.99
CA ALA A 234 6.11 18.22 -27.38
C ALA A 234 6.97 19.46 -27.69
N ASN A 235 6.42 20.68 -27.71
CA ASN A 235 7.15 21.91 -28.02
C ASN A 235 8.38 22.17 -27.15
N ALA A 236 8.34 21.79 -25.87
CA ALA A 236 9.46 21.97 -24.97
C ALA A 236 10.50 20.83 -25.05
N ALA A 237 10.19 19.74 -25.77
CA ALA A 237 11.16 18.69 -26.06
C ALA A 237 12.16 19.15 -27.14
N SER A 238 13.38 18.63 -27.07
CA SER A 238 14.43 18.96 -28.04
C SER A 238 14.16 18.35 -29.42
N GLY A 239 14.80 18.87 -30.47
CA GLY A 239 14.76 18.27 -31.79
C GLY A 239 15.49 16.91 -31.87
N GLY A 240 15.00 15.99 -32.71
CA GLY A 240 15.64 14.71 -32.98
C GLY A 240 15.27 13.58 -32.00
N SER A 241 15.98 12.46 -32.08
CA SER A 241 15.66 11.22 -31.35
C SER A 241 16.44 10.99 -30.06
N ALA A 242 17.39 11.86 -29.72
CA ALA A 242 18.18 11.75 -28.49
C ALA A 242 17.43 12.35 -27.29
N ILE A 243 17.66 11.80 -26.08
CA ILE A 243 17.22 12.42 -24.83
C ILE A 243 18.37 13.28 -24.29
N SER A 244 18.19 14.61 -24.31
CA SER A 244 19.27 15.58 -24.08
C SER A 244 18.91 16.75 -23.16
N THR A 245 17.63 17.10 -23.04
CA THR A 245 17.13 18.15 -22.15
C THR A 245 16.32 17.57 -20.99
N ASP A 246 16.02 18.38 -19.98
CA ASP A 246 15.18 17.96 -18.86
C ASP A 246 13.74 17.61 -19.31
N ASN A 247 13.17 18.31 -20.29
CA ASN A 247 11.90 17.92 -20.92
C ASN A 247 11.99 16.55 -21.62
N ASP A 248 13.09 16.27 -22.32
CA ASP A 248 13.31 14.95 -22.91
C ASP A 248 13.42 13.86 -21.84
N ARG A 249 14.06 14.16 -20.70
CA ARG A 249 14.17 13.24 -19.57
C ARG A 249 12.81 12.99 -18.94
N VAL A 250 11.97 14.01 -18.75
CA VAL A 250 10.57 13.84 -18.32
C VAL A 250 9.86 12.88 -19.25
N LEU A 251 9.95 13.08 -20.57
CA LEU A 251 9.35 12.19 -21.57
C LEU A 251 9.86 10.74 -21.47
N GLY A 252 11.18 10.55 -21.44
CA GLY A 252 11.78 9.22 -21.37
C GLY A 252 11.42 8.49 -20.08
N ASN A 253 11.55 9.18 -18.95
CA ASN A 253 11.22 8.65 -17.63
C ASN A 253 9.72 8.38 -17.48
N LEU A 254 8.86 9.21 -18.08
CA LEU A 254 7.41 9.01 -18.13
C LEU A 254 7.06 7.66 -18.76
N PHE A 255 7.59 7.36 -19.95
CA PHE A 255 7.28 6.10 -20.62
C PHE A 255 7.95 4.89 -19.97
N ALA A 256 9.14 5.06 -19.38
CA ALA A 256 9.74 4.04 -18.52
C ALA A 256 8.84 3.75 -17.30
N TYR A 257 8.40 4.78 -16.59
CA TYR A 257 7.49 4.64 -15.45
C TYR A 257 6.16 4.03 -15.88
N ALA A 258 5.58 4.46 -17.00
CA ALA A 258 4.32 3.96 -17.56
C ALA A 258 4.38 2.47 -17.88
N ALA A 259 5.52 1.97 -18.35
CA ALA A 259 5.81 0.55 -18.55
C ALA A 259 6.00 -0.25 -17.24
N GLY A 260 5.93 0.40 -16.08
CA GLY A 260 6.11 -0.23 -14.78
C GLY A 260 7.56 -0.27 -14.30
N VAL A 261 8.49 0.44 -14.96
CA VAL A 261 9.87 0.57 -14.49
C VAL A 261 9.92 1.48 -13.26
N LEU A 262 9.91 0.87 -12.08
CA LEU A 262 10.19 1.56 -10.82
C LEU A 262 11.68 1.94 -10.74
N PRO A 263 12.07 2.98 -9.97
CA PRO A 263 13.47 3.27 -9.70
C PRO A 263 14.14 2.01 -9.15
N PRO A 264 15.43 1.76 -9.45
CA PRO A 264 16.11 0.61 -8.91
C PRO A 264 15.94 0.52 -7.39
N VAL A 265 15.81 -0.69 -6.86
CA VAL A 265 16.00 -0.90 -5.42
C VAL A 265 17.44 -0.51 -5.12
N ARG A 266 17.63 0.53 -4.30
CA ARG A 266 18.95 1.00 -3.91
C ARG A 266 19.46 0.10 -2.79
N VAL A 267 20.38 -0.80 -3.13
CA VAL A 267 20.99 -1.74 -2.20
C VAL A 267 22.38 -1.22 -1.82
N GLY A 268 22.57 -0.81 -0.57
CA GLY A 268 23.90 -0.60 -0.01
C GLY A 268 24.51 -1.93 0.40
N SER A 269 25.80 -2.14 0.14
CA SER A 269 26.58 -3.27 0.67
C SER A 269 27.84 -2.75 1.33
N VAL A 270 28.27 -3.36 2.43
CA VAL A 270 29.65 -3.13 2.91
C VAL A 270 30.62 -3.56 1.81
N ALA A 271 31.60 -2.73 1.49
CA ALA A 271 32.60 -2.99 0.46
C ALA A 271 33.63 -4.02 0.95
N ASN A 272 34.03 -4.92 0.07
CA ASN A 272 34.97 -6.01 0.37
C ASN A 272 36.28 -5.49 0.97
N VAL A 273 36.74 -4.31 0.52
CA VAL A 273 38.02 -3.68 0.91
C VAL A 273 38.08 -3.33 2.39
N ARG A 274 36.94 -3.15 3.07
CA ARG A 274 36.93 -2.83 4.50
C ARG A 274 37.48 -3.97 5.33
N PHE A 275 37.01 -5.19 5.07
CA PHE A 275 37.35 -6.39 5.84
C PHE A 275 38.40 -7.27 5.15
N GLY A 276 38.67 -7.05 3.85
CA GLY A 276 39.54 -7.93 3.07
C GLY A 276 38.90 -9.30 2.81
N THR A 277 37.57 -9.35 2.68
CA THR A 277 36.76 -10.57 2.56
C THR A 277 36.27 -10.81 1.12
N THR A 278 35.71 -11.98 0.84
CA THR A 278 35.05 -12.31 -0.43
C THR A 278 33.52 -12.43 -0.33
N TRP A 279 32.95 -12.16 0.85
CA TRP A 279 31.55 -12.49 1.18
C TRP A 279 30.60 -11.28 1.26
N THR A 280 31.06 -10.12 0.80
CA THR A 280 30.21 -8.95 0.51
C THR A 280 29.72 -9.01 -0.95
N LEU A 281 28.74 -8.19 -1.36
CA LEU A 281 28.18 -8.27 -2.72
C LEU A 281 29.19 -7.94 -3.83
N ASP A 282 30.31 -7.28 -3.54
CA ASP A 282 31.46 -7.06 -4.43
C ASP A 282 32.60 -8.09 -4.25
N GLY A 283 32.43 -9.06 -3.37
CA GLY A 283 33.39 -10.13 -3.12
C GLY A 283 33.21 -11.34 -4.04
N GLY A 284 34.30 -12.10 -4.25
CA GLY A 284 34.33 -13.23 -5.18
C GLY A 284 33.35 -14.36 -4.86
N ALA A 285 33.06 -14.63 -3.58
CA ALA A 285 32.13 -15.67 -3.16
C ALA A 285 30.67 -15.30 -3.47
N MET A 286 30.36 -14.00 -3.58
CA MET A 286 29.02 -13.49 -3.91
C MET A 286 28.81 -13.23 -5.40
N THR A 287 29.74 -13.65 -6.27
CA THR A 287 29.65 -13.40 -7.73
C THR A 287 28.32 -13.86 -8.32
N ASN A 288 27.86 -15.06 -7.96
CA ASN A 288 26.59 -15.61 -8.45
C ASN A 288 25.37 -14.85 -7.90
N ALA A 289 25.43 -14.42 -6.64
CA ALA A 289 24.38 -13.60 -6.03
C ALA A 289 24.26 -12.27 -6.76
N ARG A 290 25.38 -11.54 -6.91
CA ARG A 290 25.44 -10.27 -7.62
C ARG A 290 24.96 -10.38 -9.06
N ALA A 291 25.40 -11.43 -9.79
CA ALA A 291 24.97 -11.67 -11.16
C ALA A 291 23.46 -11.88 -11.31
N LYS A 292 22.83 -12.58 -10.36
CA LYS A 292 21.36 -12.79 -10.35
C LYS A 292 20.61 -11.50 -10.01
N LEU A 293 21.08 -10.72 -9.05
CA LEU A 293 20.45 -9.46 -8.63
C LEU A 293 20.54 -8.37 -9.71
N LEU A 294 21.67 -8.28 -10.41
CA LEU A 294 21.88 -7.31 -11.51
C LEU A 294 21.34 -7.80 -12.87
N SER A 295 20.77 -9.00 -12.93
CA SER A 295 20.20 -9.55 -14.16
C SER A 295 18.89 -8.85 -14.51
N ALA A 296 18.83 -8.18 -15.66
CA ALA A 296 17.61 -7.54 -16.17
C ALA A 296 16.45 -8.53 -16.41
N ALA A 297 16.75 -9.82 -16.63
CA ALA A 297 15.76 -10.89 -16.76
C ALA A 297 15.13 -11.29 -15.41
N ASN A 298 15.82 -11.04 -14.30
CA ASN A 298 15.27 -11.25 -12.97
C ASN A 298 14.66 -9.95 -12.41
N PHE A 299 15.41 -8.85 -12.50
CA PHE A 299 15.09 -7.55 -11.94
C PHE A 299 15.26 -6.47 -13.01
N GLY A 300 14.15 -6.07 -13.65
CA GLY A 300 14.20 -5.07 -14.69
C GLY A 300 12.92 -4.97 -15.53
N PRO A 301 12.90 -4.07 -16.53
CA PRO A 301 11.69 -3.71 -17.29
C PRO A 301 10.97 -4.82 -18.08
N GLY A 302 11.55 -6.01 -18.15
CA GLY A 302 10.92 -7.24 -18.67
C GLY A 302 11.30 -8.47 -17.85
N GLY A 303 11.80 -8.25 -16.63
CA GLY A 303 12.23 -9.31 -15.74
C GLY A 303 11.07 -9.89 -14.93
N THR A 304 11.36 -10.96 -14.19
CA THR A 304 10.38 -11.58 -13.27
C THR A 304 9.87 -10.57 -12.22
N VAL A 305 10.74 -9.67 -11.79
CA VAL A 305 10.40 -8.49 -10.99
C VAL A 305 10.63 -7.25 -11.85
N LEU A 306 9.57 -6.46 -12.05
CA LEU A 306 9.57 -5.26 -12.89
C LEU A 306 10.23 -4.05 -12.20
N ARG A 307 11.30 -4.29 -11.46
CA ARG A 307 12.07 -3.28 -10.73
C ARG A 307 13.55 -3.71 -10.73
N PRO A 308 14.46 -2.92 -11.33
CA PRO A 308 15.89 -3.20 -11.27
C PRO A 308 16.43 -3.17 -9.84
N ILE A 309 17.60 -3.75 -9.63
CA ILE A 309 18.39 -3.59 -8.41
C ILE A 309 19.65 -2.80 -8.77
N ALA A 310 19.94 -1.75 -7.99
CA ALA A 310 21.20 -1.02 -8.06
C ALA A 310 21.98 -1.28 -6.77
N ILE A 311 23.17 -1.88 -6.90
CA ILE A 311 24.04 -2.18 -5.76
C ILE A 311 25.14 -1.11 -5.70
N THR A 312 25.29 -0.49 -4.54
CA THR A 312 26.39 0.40 -4.22
C THR A 312 27.23 -0.23 -3.13
N ASP A 313 28.45 -0.62 -3.48
CA ASP A 313 29.43 -1.12 -2.53
C ASP A 313 30.05 0.10 -1.82
N THR A 314 29.82 0.19 -0.51
CA THR A 314 30.01 1.39 0.29
C THR A 314 30.57 1.05 1.67
N ALA A 315 30.61 2.00 2.60
CA ALA A 315 31.10 1.79 3.96
C ALA A 315 32.50 1.16 4.01
N ALA A 316 33.41 1.62 3.13
CA ALA A 316 34.76 1.06 2.96
C ALA A 316 35.70 1.29 4.16
N ALA A 317 35.34 2.18 5.10
CA ALA A 317 36.11 2.49 6.29
C ALA A 317 35.32 2.19 7.58
N ALA A 318 36.01 1.85 8.66
CA ALA A 318 35.37 1.73 9.97
C ALA A 318 34.77 3.07 10.44
N GLY A 319 33.59 3.03 11.05
CA GLY A 319 32.87 4.22 11.52
C GLY A 319 32.12 4.99 10.42
N SER A 320 32.08 4.50 9.19
CA SER A 320 31.46 5.21 8.06
C SER A 320 29.97 4.94 7.89
N ILE A 321 29.40 3.97 8.60
CA ILE A 321 27.95 3.74 8.60
C ILE A 321 27.27 4.69 9.57
N ASP A 322 26.61 5.70 9.03
CA ASP A 322 25.81 6.66 9.76
C ASP A 322 24.43 6.89 9.08
N ALA A 323 23.62 7.77 9.67
CA ALA A 323 22.30 8.09 9.13
C ALA A 323 22.34 8.71 7.73
N ALA A 324 23.38 9.51 7.42
CA ALA A 324 23.52 10.16 6.13
C ALA A 324 23.85 9.15 5.03
N LEU A 325 24.71 8.18 5.33
CA LEU A 325 25.00 7.05 4.45
C LEU A 325 23.73 6.22 4.21
N LEU A 326 23.08 5.77 5.28
CA LEU A 326 21.96 4.84 5.22
C LEU A 326 20.73 5.42 4.52
N ALA A 327 20.52 6.75 4.57
CA ALA A 327 19.43 7.43 3.86
C ALA A 327 19.49 7.28 2.32
N ASN A 328 20.64 6.87 1.76
CA ASN A 328 20.79 6.65 0.32
C ASN A 328 20.23 5.31 -0.16
N PHE A 329 19.83 4.42 0.76
CA PHE A 329 19.49 3.03 0.45
C PHE A 329 18.09 2.67 0.88
N ASP A 330 17.46 1.79 0.11
CA ASP A 330 16.18 1.15 0.45
C ASP A 330 16.45 -0.13 1.26
N VAL A 331 17.54 -0.83 0.91
CA VAL A 331 18.00 -2.07 1.55
C VAL A 331 19.48 -1.93 1.84
N PHE A 332 19.93 -2.40 3.01
CA PHE A 332 21.35 -2.50 3.32
C PHE A 332 21.72 -3.96 3.58
N PHE A 333 22.76 -4.43 2.90
CA PHE A 333 23.25 -5.80 2.97
C PHE A 333 24.55 -5.88 3.77
N ILE A 334 24.61 -6.87 4.66
CA ILE A 334 25.78 -7.22 5.45
C ILE A 334 26.05 -8.71 5.26
N GLY A 335 27.22 -9.02 4.71
CA GLY A 335 27.69 -10.38 4.46
C GLY A 335 28.41 -10.99 5.67
N TRP A 336 29.28 -11.97 5.40
CA TRP A 336 30.13 -12.61 6.40
C TRP A 336 31.36 -11.74 6.72
N LEU A 337 31.38 -11.13 7.91
CA LEU A 337 32.36 -10.11 8.31
C LEU A 337 32.93 -10.42 9.71
N ASP A 338 34.25 -10.56 9.81
CA ASP A 338 34.95 -10.97 11.04
C ASP A 338 34.85 -9.91 12.15
N ASP A 339 34.30 -10.31 13.29
CA ASP A 339 34.07 -9.46 14.47
C ASP A 339 35.39 -9.05 15.16
N ALA A 340 36.47 -9.81 14.95
CA ALA A 340 37.81 -9.50 15.47
C ALA A 340 38.65 -8.64 14.50
N ASN A 341 38.12 -8.31 13.32
CA ASN A 341 38.82 -7.51 12.33
C ASN A 341 39.11 -6.10 12.88
N ALA A 342 40.26 -5.53 12.53
CA ALA A 342 40.61 -4.16 12.93
C ALA A 342 39.62 -3.10 12.44
N ASN A 343 38.86 -3.40 11.38
CA ASN A 343 37.82 -2.56 10.80
C ASN A 343 36.39 -3.04 11.13
N ALA A 344 36.22 -3.87 12.16
CA ALA A 344 34.91 -4.35 12.63
C ALA A 344 33.93 -3.21 12.94
N PHE A 345 32.64 -3.54 13.04
CA PHE A 345 31.61 -2.54 13.32
C PHE A 345 31.80 -1.88 14.68
N THR A 346 31.79 -0.56 14.69
CA THR A 346 31.83 0.20 15.95
C THR A 346 30.44 0.21 16.61
N PRO A 347 30.35 0.43 17.94
CA PRO A 347 29.05 0.59 18.61
C PRO A 347 28.17 1.68 18.00
N THR A 348 28.79 2.75 17.49
CA THR A 348 28.09 3.85 16.80
C THR A 348 27.44 3.37 15.50
N GLU A 349 28.14 2.59 14.69
CA GLU A 349 27.59 2.03 13.44
C GLU A 349 26.43 1.05 13.72
N LEU A 350 26.58 0.19 14.73
CA LEU A 350 25.52 -0.73 15.15
C LEU A 350 24.27 0.05 15.62
N GLY A 351 24.46 1.12 16.40
CA GLY A 351 23.37 2.01 16.81
C GLY A 351 22.72 2.75 15.63
N ALA A 352 23.50 3.15 14.61
CA ALA A 352 22.98 3.78 13.40
C ALA A 352 22.11 2.80 12.59
N LEU A 353 22.53 1.55 12.42
CA LEU A 353 21.74 0.50 11.77
C LEU A 353 20.41 0.26 12.50
N GLN A 354 20.43 0.13 13.83
CA GLN A 354 19.21 -0.05 14.63
C GLN A 354 18.25 1.14 14.51
N THR A 355 18.80 2.36 14.54
CA THR A 355 18.02 3.59 14.40
C THR A 355 17.40 3.69 13.01
N TRP A 356 18.15 3.35 11.96
CA TRP A 356 17.67 3.36 10.59
C TRP A 356 16.58 2.30 10.37
N VAL A 357 16.77 1.08 10.87
CA VAL A 357 15.74 0.03 10.84
C VAL A 357 14.48 0.48 11.59
N ASN A 358 14.62 1.06 12.79
CA ASN A 358 13.49 1.66 13.51
C ASN A 358 12.73 2.72 12.68
N GLY A 359 13.46 3.48 11.85
CA GLY A 359 12.92 4.52 10.98
C GLY A 359 12.31 4.02 9.66
N GLY A 360 12.33 2.72 9.36
CA GLY A 360 11.79 2.17 8.11
C GLY A 360 12.80 1.41 7.25
N GLY A 361 14.08 1.41 7.63
CA GLY A 361 15.15 0.73 6.89
C GLY A 361 14.97 -0.80 6.85
N ILE A 362 15.43 -1.41 5.76
CA ILE A 362 15.43 -2.86 5.59
C ILE A 362 16.88 -3.35 5.61
N LEU A 363 17.23 -4.09 6.66
CA LEU A 363 18.55 -4.69 6.83
C LEU A 363 18.49 -6.17 6.45
N ILE A 364 19.42 -6.62 5.61
CA ILE A 364 19.65 -8.03 5.27
C ILE A 364 21.03 -8.39 5.82
N VAL A 365 21.10 -9.36 6.73
CA VAL A 365 22.35 -9.70 7.43
C VAL A 365 22.55 -11.20 7.56
N THR A 366 23.74 -11.68 7.22
CA THR A 366 24.18 -13.07 7.39
C THR A 366 25.11 -13.18 8.61
N CYS A 367 24.81 -14.06 9.55
CA CYS A 367 25.50 -14.12 10.85
C CYS A 367 26.48 -15.30 10.97
N ASP A 368 26.23 -16.40 10.28
CA ASP A 368 27.11 -17.58 10.12
C ASP A 368 27.54 -18.29 11.43
N ASP A 369 28.47 -17.70 12.17
CA ASP A 369 29.08 -18.28 13.35
C ASP A 369 29.42 -17.20 14.41
N PRO A 370 29.77 -17.58 15.66
CA PRO A 370 30.02 -16.63 16.75
C PRO A 370 31.16 -15.62 16.53
N SER A 371 31.95 -15.73 15.46
CA SER A 371 32.97 -14.76 15.08
C SER A 371 32.55 -13.83 13.94
N HIS A 372 31.33 -13.97 13.40
CA HIS A 372 30.81 -13.22 12.25
C HIS A 372 29.40 -12.66 12.49
N GLU A 373 29.07 -12.34 13.74
CA GLU A 373 27.69 -12.12 14.16
C GLU A 373 27.43 -10.77 14.85
N ALA A 374 28.40 -9.85 14.93
CA ALA A 374 28.27 -8.62 15.71
C ALA A 374 26.97 -7.84 15.43
N VAL A 375 26.55 -7.78 14.16
CA VAL A 375 25.28 -7.12 13.79
C VAL A 375 24.09 -7.90 14.32
N CYS A 376 24.05 -9.22 14.15
CA CYS A 376 22.96 -10.07 14.62
C CYS A 376 22.84 -10.04 16.15
N VAL A 377 23.96 -10.07 16.86
CA VAL A 377 24.05 -9.87 18.31
C VAL A 377 23.50 -8.49 18.71
N SER A 378 23.79 -7.44 17.96
CA SER A 378 23.25 -6.10 18.24
C SER A 378 21.72 -6.04 18.15
N PHE A 379 21.10 -6.86 17.29
CA PHE A 379 19.64 -7.02 17.20
C PHE A 379 19.09 -8.08 18.17
N GLY A 380 19.95 -8.73 18.96
CA GLY A 380 19.57 -9.72 19.98
C GLY A 380 19.46 -11.16 19.46
N TYR A 381 20.10 -11.49 18.33
CA TYR A 381 20.01 -12.80 17.67
C TYR A 381 21.39 -13.45 17.45
N PRO A 382 22.10 -13.87 18.52
CA PRO A 382 23.32 -14.66 18.40
C PRO A 382 23.08 -16.01 17.71
N VAL A 383 24.05 -16.44 16.91
CA VAL A 383 24.15 -17.71 16.21
C VAL A 383 25.11 -18.68 16.88
N ALA A 384 24.87 -19.96 16.63
CA ALA A 384 25.73 -21.08 16.92
C ALA A 384 25.78 -21.99 15.69
N THR A 385 26.62 -23.02 15.69
CA THR A 385 26.91 -23.81 14.49
C THR A 385 26.35 -25.23 14.57
N SER A 386 26.58 -26.05 13.54
CA SER A 386 26.15 -27.45 13.43
C SER A 386 24.67 -27.65 13.10
N ALA A 387 23.99 -26.71 12.41
CA ALA A 387 22.66 -26.93 11.83
C ALA A 387 22.65 -28.09 10.82
N GLN A 388 21.47 -28.60 10.43
CA GLN A 388 21.36 -29.75 9.50
C GLN A 388 20.47 -29.46 8.30
N ASN A 389 21.03 -29.66 7.11
CA ASN A 389 20.28 -29.65 5.85
C ASN A 389 19.28 -30.81 5.72
N PRO A 390 18.14 -30.59 5.05
CA PRO A 390 17.72 -29.33 4.41
C PRO A 390 17.10 -28.31 5.37
N MET A 391 17.15 -27.05 4.99
CA MET A 391 16.38 -25.99 5.65
C MET A 391 14.96 -25.95 5.10
N LEU A 392 13.98 -25.82 5.99
CA LEU A 392 12.56 -25.93 5.71
C LEU A 392 11.83 -24.66 6.13
N PRO A 393 11.05 -24.01 5.25
CA PRO A 393 10.09 -23.00 5.67
C PRO A 393 9.09 -23.58 6.68
N VAL A 394 8.87 -22.87 7.78
CA VAL A 394 7.97 -23.31 8.87
C VAL A 394 7.11 -22.16 9.36
N GLY A 395 5.95 -22.48 9.96
CA GLY A 395 5.07 -21.48 10.57
C GLY A 395 4.75 -20.33 9.62
N ALA A 396 5.11 -19.10 10.01
CA ALA A 396 4.91 -17.89 9.20
C ALA A 396 5.72 -17.88 7.89
N GLY A 397 6.77 -18.70 7.77
CA GLY A 397 7.50 -18.92 6.53
C GLY A 397 6.71 -19.69 5.47
N VAL A 398 5.75 -20.52 5.88
CA VAL A 398 4.91 -21.26 4.93
C VAL A 398 3.97 -20.27 4.25
N GLY A 399 4.25 -19.94 2.99
CA GLY A 399 3.52 -18.91 2.23
C GLY A 399 4.08 -17.49 2.37
N HIS A 400 5.20 -17.29 3.09
CA HIS A 400 5.89 -16.01 3.12
C HIS A 400 6.43 -15.66 1.73
N PRO A 401 6.40 -14.39 1.27
CA PRO A 401 6.89 -14.01 -0.06
C PRO A 401 8.34 -14.42 -0.33
N ILE A 402 9.20 -14.52 0.69
CA ILE A 402 10.58 -15.01 0.53
C ILE A 402 10.61 -16.47 0.03
N PHE A 403 9.61 -17.28 0.38
CA PHE A 403 9.52 -18.70 -0.02
C PHE A 403 8.38 -18.99 -1.00
N GLY A 404 7.55 -18.01 -1.34
CA GLY A 404 6.43 -18.15 -2.27
C GLY A 404 6.35 -17.02 -3.30
N GLY A 405 7.43 -16.26 -3.47
CA GLY A 405 7.46 -15.02 -4.24
C GLY A 405 7.49 -15.21 -5.76
N PRO A 406 7.78 -14.12 -6.50
CA PRO A 406 7.65 -14.09 -7.97
C PRO A 406 8.56 -15.07 -8.70
N PHE A 407 9.64 -15.55 -8.07
CA PHE A 407 10.53 -16.56 -8.63
C PHE A 407 10.09 -18.00 -8.35
N GLY A 408 8.90 -18.17 -7.75
CA GLY A 408 8.29 -19.47 -7.47
C GLY A 408 8.49 -19.94 -6.04
N ALA A 409 7.75 -20.99 -5.69
CA ALA A 409 7.76 -21.57 -4.35
C ALA A 409 9.07 -22.32 -4.04
N VAL A 410 9.47 -22.25 -2.77
CA VAL A 410 10.63 -22.91 -2.17
C VAL A 410 10.12 -23.85 -1.08
N ALA A 411 10.20 -25.16 -1.33
CA ALA A 411 9.81 -26.17 -0.32
C ALA A 411 10.95 -26.46 0.68
N SER A 412 12.19 -26.31 0.24
CA SER A 412 13.40 -26.48 1.05
C SER A 412 14.59 -25.80 0.37
N PHE A 413 15.62 -25.45 1.13
CA PHE A 413 16.88 -24.87 0.62
C PHE A 413 18.07 -25.39 1.44
N GLN A 414 19.30 -25.09 1.00
CA GLN A 414 20.53 -25.64 1.59
C GLN A 414 21.43 -24.53 2.16
N MET A 415 22.30 -24.92 3.09
CA MET A 415 23.54 -24.23 3.46
C MET A 415 24.74 -25.10 3.07
N ASP A 416 25.94 -24.53 3.02
CA ASP A 416 27.17 -25.30 2.81
C ASP A 416 28.01 -25.28 4.09
N GLY A 417 29.11 -26.05 4.12
CA GLY A 417 30.09 -25.94 5.19
C GLY A 417 29.55 -26.19 6.61
N ASN A 418 29.86 -25.27 7.52
CA ASN A 418 29.53 -25.36 8.93
C ASN A 418 28.25 -24.58 9.23
N GLN A 419 27.11 -25.27 9.21
CA GLN A 419 25.82 -24.59 9.12
C GLN A 419 25.45 -23.84 10.41
N GLY A 420 25.10 -22.56 10.29
CA GLY A 420 24.65 -21.73 11.42
C GLY A 420 23.18 -21.93 11.82
N PHE A 421 22.85 -21.66 13.10
CA PHE A 421 21.49 -21.54 13.62
C PHE A 421 21.39 -20.48 14.73
N PHE A 422 20.22 -19.85 14.89
CA PHE A 422 20.00 -18.87 15.96
C PHE A 422 19.76 -19.53 17.32
N SER A 423 20.50 -19.10 18.34
CA SER A 423 20.37 -19.61 19.71
C SER A 423 19.18 -19.00 20.47
N THR A 424 18.63 -17.89 19.98
CA THR A 424 17.45 -17.21 20.52
C THR A 424 16.55 -16.70 19.39
N THR A 425 15.25 -16.66 19.64
CA THR A 425 14.23 -16.19 18.68
C THR A 425 13.24 -15.22 19.31
N ALA A 426 13.49 -14.78 20.54
CA ALA A 426 12.56 -13.93 21.28
C ALA A 426 12.25 -12.65 20.49
N GLY A 427 10.96 -12.41 20.25
CA GLY A 427 10.49 -11.22 19.54
C GLY A 427 10.77 -11.19 18.04
N ALA A 428 11.27 -12.27 17.43
CA ALA A 428 11.38 -12.43 15.98
C ALA A 428 10.39 -13.47 15.44
N THR A 429 10.07 -13.35 14.16
CA THR A 429 9.31 -14.35 13.43
C THR A 429 10.27 -15.36 12.82
N ILE A 430 10.08 -16.65 13.15
CA ILE A 430 10.83 -17.75 12.53
C ILE A 430 10.20 -18.05 11.17
N LEU A 431 11.01 -17.94 10.11
CA LEU A 431 10.58 -18.28 8.76
C LEU A 431 11.06 -19.66 8.32
N ALA A 432 12.24 -20.10 8.75
CA ALA A 432 12.74 -21.42 8.42
C ALA A 432 13.54 -22.04 9.56
N GLN A 433 13.54 -23.36 9.58
CA GLN A 433 14.29 -24.20 10.52
C GLN A 433 15.10 -25.27 9.77
N ASP A 434 16.13 -25.79 10.43
CA ASP A 434 16.89 -26.94 9.95
C ASP A 434 16.08 -28.26 10.09
N SER A 435 16.57 -29.34 9.51
CA SER A 435 15.90 -30.66 9.56
C SER A 435 16.32 -31.52 10.76
N SER A 436 17.01 -30.94 11.75
CA SER A 436 17.48 -31.70 12.91
C SER A 436 16.34 -32.04 13.87
N GLY A 437 16.59 -32.99 14.78
CA GLY A 437 15.70 -33.29 15.90
C GLY A 437 16.39 -32.93 17.22
N PRO A 438 15.98 -31.87 17.94
CA PRO A 438 14.92 -30.90 17.65
C PRO A 438 15.33 -29.82 16.61
N PRO A 439 14.39 -29.31 15.78
CA PRO A 439 14.70 -28.38 14.70
C PRO A 439 15.16 -27.03 15.24
N ARG A 440 16.16 -26.45 14.59
CA ARG A 440 16.80 -25.19 15.00
C ARG A 440 16.48 -24.07 14.02
N PRO A 441 16.22 -22.84 14.50
CA PRO A 441 15.85 -21.72 13.65
C PRO A 441 17.04 -21.20 12.85
N VAL A 442 16.84 -20.97 11.55
CA VAL A 442 17.92 -20.56 10.64
C VAL A 442 17.61 -19.31 9.83
N PHE A 443 16.36 -18.86 9.84
CA PHE A 443 15.92 -17.69 9.09
C PHE A 443 14.90 -16.93 9.93
N LEU A 444 15.22 -15.69 10.29
CA LEU A 444 14.38 -14.82 11.12
C LEU A 444 14.02 -13.53 10.40
N ILE A 445 12.83 -13.01 10.70
CA ILE A 445 12.50 -11.60 10.48
C ILE A 445 12.20 -10.94 11.82
N LYS A 446 12.90 -9.84 12.09
CA LYS A 446 12.62 -8.94 13.20
C LYS A 446 12.07 -7.63 12.68
N ASN A 447 10.77 -7.42 12.81
CA ASN A 447 10.17 -6.10 12.64
C ASN A 447 10.55 -5.22 13.83
N GLN A 448 11.03 -4.00 13.54
CA GLN A 448 11.50 -3.04 14.55
C GLN A 448 11.16 -1.63 14.09
N GLY A 449 10.35 -0.91 14.87
CA GLY A 449 9.79 0.37 14.41
C GLY A 449 9.00 0.20 13.11
N ALA A 450 9.30 1.06 12.12
CA ALA A 450 8.68 0.99 10.79
C ALA A 450 9.44 0.09 9.79
N GLY A 451 10.62 -0.44 10.15
CA GLY A 451 11.45 -1.25 9.28
C GLY A 451 11.63 -2.67 9.80
N ARG A 452 12.65 -3.36 9.27
CA ARG A 452 12.99 -4.73 9.73
C ARG A 452 14.42 -5.15 9.46
N ALA A 453 14.86 -6.10 10.28
CA ALA A 453 16.05 -6.91 10.03
C ALA A 453 15.64 -8.31 9.55
N ILE A 454 16.19 -8.73 8.41
CA ILE A 454 16.07 -10.06 7.82
C ILE A 454 17.38 -10.78 8.08
N LEU A 455 17.36 -11.78 8.97
CA LEU A 455 18.57 -12.42 9.48
C LEU A 455 18.67 -13.86 8.99
N PHE A 456 19.80 -14.19 8.39
CA PHE A 456 20.18 -15.54 8.00
C PHE A 456 21.20 -16.06 8.98
N ALA A 457 21.00 -17.28 9.47
CA ALA A 457 21.98 -17.89 10.34
C ALA A 457 23.28 -18.23 9.62
N ASP A 458 23.33 -18.14 8.29
CA ASP A 458 24.44 -18.60 7.46
C ASP A 458 24.47 -17.86 6.11
N VAL A 459 25.65 -17.44 5.64
CA VAL A 459 25.80 -16.72 4.36
C VAL A 459 25.55 -17.63 3.16
N ASP A 460 25.80 -18.93 3.30
CA ASP A 460 25.79 -19.88 2.20
C ASP A 460 24.42 -20.07 1.58
N ILE A 461 23.35 -19.74 2.31
CA ILE A 461 21.97 -19.71 1.79
C ILE A 461 21.89 -18.89 0.48
N ILE A 462 22.66 -17.81 0.39
CA ILE A 462 22.68 -16.86 -0.73
C ILE A 462 24.05 -16.74 -1.38
N ALA A 463 24.97 -17.66 -1.12
CA ALA A 463 26.33 -17.64 -1.66
C ALA A 463 26.72 -18.98 -2.27
N SER A 464 27.42 -19.85 -1.53
CA SER A 464 28.03 -21.09 -2.04
C SER A 464 27.01 -22.10 -2.60
N THR A 465 25.77 -22.04 -2.15
CA THR A 465 24.70 -22.94 -2.61
C THR A 465 23.95 -22.44 -3.86
N LEU A 466 24.29 -21.25 -4.37
CA LEU A 466 23.67 -20.72 -5.58
C LEU A 466 24.18 -21.43 -6.83
N SER A 467 23.30 -21.54 -7.83
CA SER A 467 23.70 -22.00 -9.15
C SER A 467 24.70 -21.01 -9.79
N PRO A 468 25.59 -21.47 -10.69
CA PRO A 468 26.44 -20.56 -11.45
C PRO A 468 25.64 -19.62 -12.37
N GLY A 469 26.09 -18.38 -12.50
CA GLY A 469 25.55 -17.40 -13.46
C GLY A 469 24.33 -16.62 -12.98
N SER A 470 23.68 -15.91 -13.90
CA SER A 470 22.64 -14.92 -13.59
C SER A 470 21.21 -15.44 -13.59
N THR A 471 20.98 -16.71 -13.95
CA THR A 471 19.64 -17.29 -14.06
C THR A 471 19.17 -17.88 -12.73
N ILE A 472 17.88 -17.77 -12.42
CA ILE A 472 17.29 -18.40 -11.22
C ILE A 472 16.76 -19.78 -11.57
N THR A 473 17.38 -20.83 -11.02
CA THR A 473 17.10 -22.23 -11.38
C THR A 473 16.95 -23.16 -10.17
N SER A 474 17.69 -22.91 -9.10
CA SER A 474 17.65 -23.69 -7.86
C SER A 474 16.70 -23.10 -6.81
N ASN A 475 16.38 -23.85 -5.76
CA ASN A 475 15.62 -23.32 -4.63
C ASN A 475 16.38 -22.19 -3.90
N ASN A 476 17.70 -22.30 -3.72
CA ASN A 476 18.51 -21.24 -3.14
C ASN A 476 18.52 -19.98 -4.01
N ASP A 477 18.54 -20.14 -5.34
CA ASP A 477 18.39 -19.00 -6.26
C ASP A 477 17.04 -18.30 -6.09
N ARG A 478 15.97 -19.08 -5.91
CA ARG A 478 14.62 -18.55 -5.65
C ARG A 478 14.55 -17.84 -4.30
N VAL A 479 15.20 -18.37 -3.26
CA VAL A 479 15.31 -17.69 -1.96
C VAL A 479 15.97 -16.32 -2.15
N LEU A 480 17.11 -16.24 -2.84
CA LEU A 480 17.77 -14.96 -3.15
C LEU A 480 16.85 -14.00 -3.92
N GLY A 481 16.26 -14.46 -5.03
CA GLY A 481 15.41 -13.62 -5.87
C GLY A 481 14.18 -13.11 -5.12
N ASN A 482 13.46 -14.01 -4.44
CA ASN A 482 12.28 -13.66 -3.66
C ASN A 482 12.62 -12.76 -2.46
N LEU A 483 13.77 -12.98 -1.83
CA LEU A 483 14.28 -12.12 -0.75
C LEU A 483 14.41 -10.67 -1.21
N PHE A 484 15.13 -10.43 -2.30
CA PHE A 484 15.34 -9.06 -2.79
C PHE A 484 14.09 -8.47 -3.46
N ALA A 485 13.21 -9.31 -4.03
CA ALA A 485 11.89 -8.88 -4.47
C ALA A 485 11.04 -8.39 -3.29
N PHE A 486 11.05 -9.12 -2.17
CA PHE A 486 10.33 -8.77 -0.95
C PHE A 486 10.93 -7.55 -0.25
N ALA A 487 12.25 -7.53 -0.06
CA ALA A 487 12.95 -6.41 0.57
C ALA A 487 12.88 -5.13 -0.28
N GLY A 488 12.84 -5.28 -1.61
CA GLY A 488 12.73 -4.18 -2.55
C GLY A 488 11.30 -3.80 -2.94
N ALA A 489 10.26 -4.43 -2.39
CA ALA A 489 8.89 -4.04 -2.67
C ALA A 489 8.51 -2.85 -1.77
N PRO A 490 8.08 -1.69 -2.32
CA PRO A 490 7.40 -0.71 -1.49
C PRO A 490 6.13 -1.38 -0.99
N GLY A 491 6.00 -1.54 0.33
CA GLY A 491 4.73 -1.96 0.91
C GLY A 491 3.66 -0.90 0.62
N PRO A 492 2.40 -1.31 0.41
CA PRO A 492 1.32 -0.34 0.29
C PRO A 492 1.19 0.45 1.61
N ALA A 493 0.74 1.69 1.55
CA ALA A 493 0.26 2.35 2.76
C ALA A 493 -0.99 1.63 3.24
N LEU A 494 -1.13 1.44 4.56
CA LEU A 494 -2.28 0.73 5.11
C LEU A 494 -3.30 1.70 5.69
N LEU A 495 -4.58 1.42 5.44
CA LEU A 495 -5.70 1.96 6.20
C LEU A 495 -6.44 0.81 6.86
N ALA A 496 -7.11 1.10 7.98
CA ALA A 496 -7.94 0.11 8.64
C ALA A 496 -9.21 0.72 9.22
N ALA A 497 -10.22 -0.11 9.41
CA ALA A 497 -11.47 0.24 10.09
C ALA A 497 -11.96 -0.94 10.94
N VAL A 498 -12.63 -0.64 12.06
CA VAL A 498 -13.18 -1.61 13.02
C VAL A 498 -14.67 -1.34 13.22
N LEU A 499 -15.49 -2.39 13.22
CA LEU A 499 -16.91 -2.31 13.57
C LEU A 499 -17.41 -3.62 14.21
N PRO A 500 -18.21 -3.58 15.29
CA PRO A 500 -18.54 -2.40 16.09
C PRO A 500 -17.30 -1.79 16.75
N VAL A 501 -17.33 -0.48 17.04
CA VAL A 501 -16.20 0.25 17.67
C VAL A 501 -16.16 0.09 19.20
N SER A 502 -17.08 -0.69 19.77
CA SER A 502 -17.09 -0.99 21.20
C SER A 502 -17.70 -2.33 21.54
N ARG A 503 -17.29 -2.92 22.66
CA ARG A 503 -17.94 -4.07 23.31
C ARG A 503 -17.89 -3.95 24.83
N SER A 504 -18.94 -4.38 25.52
CA SER A 504 -19.05 -4.37 26.99
C SER A 504 -19.52 -5.74 27.49
N VAL A 505 -18.57 -6.64 27.77
CA VAL A 505 -18.87 -8.06 28.03
C VAL A 505 -18.67 -8.46 29.49
N GLN A 506 -19.19 -9.62 29.87
CA GLN A 506 -18.81 -10.27 31.13
C GLN A 506 -17.43 -10.92 31.00
N VAL A 507 -16.67 -10.99 32.10
CA VAL A 507 -15.41 -11.74 32.17
C VAL A 507 -15.63 -13.18 31.71
N GLY A 508 -14.74 -13.69 30.85
CA GLY A 508 -14.83 -15.01 30.22
C GLY A 508 -15.67 -15.07 28.94
N VAL A 509 -16.39 -14.01 28.57
CA VAL A 509 -17.15 -13.94 27.31
C VAL A 509 -16.30 -13.29 26.23
N VAL A 510 -16.29 -13.88 25.04
CA VAL A 510 -15.54 -13.34 23.89
C VAL A 510 -16.25 -12.10 23.33
N ALA A 511 -15.61 -10.95 23.40
CA ALA A 511 -15.99 -9.74 22.69
C ALA A 511 -15.47 -9.79 21.26
N THR A 512 -16.35 -9.92 20.27
CA THR A 512 -15.97 -9.98 18.85
C THR A 512 -16.26 -8.67 18.12
N ALA A 513 -15.39 -8.34 17.17
CA ALA A 513 -15.58 -7.26 16.21
C ALA A 513 -14.97 -7.64 14.86
N PHE A 514 -15.39 -6.95 13.81
CA PHE A 514 -14.82 -7.07 12.48
C PHE A 514 -13.82 -5.95 12.23
N ALA A 515 -12.82 -6.25 11.41
CA ALA A 515 -11.89 -5.27 10.89
C ALA A 515 -11.77 -5.39 9.37
N THR A 516 -11.45 -4.28 8.71
CA THR A 516 -10.99 -4.27 7.33
C THR A 516 -9.60 -3.64 7.30
N VAL A 517 -8.66 -4.27 6.61
CA VAL A 517 -7.34 -3.71 6.29
C VAL A 517 -7.28 -3.46 4.80
N ILE A 518 -6.91 -2.26 4.41
CA ILE A 518 -6.87 -1.79 3.02
C ILE A 518 -5.42 -1.48 2.68
N ALA A 519 -4.92 -2.11 1.62
CA ALA A 519 -3.63 -1.79 1.02
C ALA A 519 -3.83 -0.65 0.01
N THR A 520 -3.57 0.58 0.46
CA THR A 520 -3.63 1.78 -0.38
C THR A 520 -2.31 1.98 -1.14
N GLY A 521 -2.40 2.11 -2.47
CA GLY A 521 -1.24 2.35 -3.33
C GLY A 521 -0.65 1.10 -4.00
N PRO A 522 0.45 1.26 -4.77
CA PRO A 522 1.12 0.14 -5.42
C PRO A 522 1.88 -0.70 -4.39
N GLY A 523 1.93 -2.01 -4.62
CA GLY A 523 2.62 -2.94 -3.73
C GLY A 523 1.66 -3.88 -3.00
N THR A 524 2.08 -5.13 -2.83
CA THR A 524 1.30 -6.15 -2.14
C THR A 524 1.63 -6.10 -0.65
N GLY A 525 0.65 -5.88 0.21
CA GLY A 525 0.81 -6.02 1.65
C GLY A 525 1.01 -7.50 1.98
N SER A 526 2.16 -7.88 2.53
CA SER A 526 2.53 -9.27 2.74
C SER A 526 2.63 -9.59 4.22
N GLY A 527 2.11 -10.74 4.65
CA GLY A 527 2.19 -11.13 6.07
C GLY A 527 1.43 -10.17 6.98
N CYS A 528 0.26 -9.70 6.55
CA CYS A 528 -0.63 -8.82 7.27
C CYS A 528 -1.24 -9.48 8.50
N THR A 529 -1.15 -8.80 9.64
CA THR A 529 -1.60 -9.26 10.97
C THR A 529 -2.35 -8.17 11.71
N ILE A 530 -3.05 -8.55 12.78
CA ILE A 530 -3.66 -7.64 13.74
C ILE A 530 -3.04 -7.93 15.10
N THR A 531 -2.55 -6.90 15.79
CA THR A 531 -1.97 -7.05 17.14
C THR A 531 -2.45 -5.94 18.07
N PRO A 532 -2.87 -6.23 19.33
CA PRO A 532 -3.13 -5.20 20.32
C PRO A 532 -1.85 -4.44 20.69
N VAL A 533 -1.89 -3.11 20.62
CA VAL A 533 -0.78 -2.22 21.00
C VAL A 533 -0.91 -1.80 22.46
N THR A 534 -2.14 -1.49 22.89
CA THR A 534 -2.41 -1.24 24.30
C THR A 534 -2.21 -2.54 25.08
N PRO A 535 -1.42 -2.57 26.17
CA PRO A 535 -1.23 -3.76 27.00
C PRO A 535 -2.54 -4.14 27.70
N VAL A 536 -3.40 -4.92 27.05
CA VAL A 536 -4.61 -5.49 27.67
C VAL A 536 -4.23 -6.81 28.32
N VAL A 537 -3.38 -6.78 29.34
CA VAL A 537 -2.88 -7.97 30.06
C VAL A 537 -3.99 -8.80 30.73
N LEU A 538 -5.21 -8.25 30.79
CA LEU A 538 -6.42 -8.86 31.34
C LEU A 538 -7.34 -9.42 30.25
N ALA A 539 -6.85 -9.65 29.03
CA ALA A 539 -7.60 -10.33 27.98
C ALA A 539 -6.69 -11.14 27.05
N THR A 540 -7.19 -12.28 26.57
CA THR A 540 -6.54 -12.98 25.43
C THR A 540 -7.09 -12.44 24.12
N PHE A 541 -6.27 -12.46 23.06
CA PHE A 541 -6.61 -11.91 21.74
C PHE A 541 -6.41 -12.96 20.63
N GLY A 542 -7.26 -12.91 19.61
CA GLY A 542 -7.03 -13.62 18.35
C GLY A 542 -7.79 -13.01 17.18
N TYR A 543 -7.36 -13.32 15.95
CA TYR A 543 -8.00 -12.88 14.71
C TYR A 543 -8.09 -14.01 13.68
N GLN A 544 -8.96 -13.85 12.68
CA GLN A 544 -9.12 -14.75 11.55
C GLN A 544 -9.69 -14.00 10.35
N THR A 545 -9.33 -14.38 9.12
CA THR A 545 -9.93 -13.75 7.94
C THR A 545 -11.40 -14.08 7.80
N THR A 546 -12.11 -13.24 7.06
CA THR A 546 -13.48 -13.51 6.64
C THR A 546 -13.62 -13.36 5.14
N ASP A 547 -14.63 -14.03 4.59
CA ASP A 547 -15.14 -13.72 3.27
C ASP A 547 -15.84 -12.35 3.34
N PRO A 548 -15.40 -11.35 2.56
CA PRO A 548 -15.91 -9.97 2.68
C PRO A 548 -17.35 -9.81 2.17
N THR A 549 -17.92 -10.81 1.51
CA THR A 549 -19.32 -10.78 1.03
C THR A 549 -20.29 -11.39 2.03
N THR A 550 -19.85 -12.40 2.78
CA THR A 550 -20.70 -13.17 3.70
C THR A 550 -20.34 -12.99 5.17
N ASN A 551 -19.20 -12.37 5.48
CA ASN A 551 -18.58 -12.32 6.80
C ASN A 551 -18.31 -13.71 7.43
N ALA A 552 -18.40 -14.79 6.65
CA ALA A 552 -18.05 -16.12 7.13
C ALA A 552 -16.55 -16.22 7.39
N VAL A 553 -16.15 -16.89 8.47
CA VAL A 553 -14.72 -17.09 8.79
C VAL A 553 -14.04 -17.95 7.74
N THR A 554 -12.82 -17.56 7.37
CA THR A 554 -11.96 -18.23 6.38
C THR A 554 -10.56 -18.43 6.95
N GLY A 555 -9.75 -19.29 6.31
CA GLY A 555 -8.37 -19.53 6.75
C GLY A 555 -8.28 -20.14 8.16
N PHE A 556 -7.12 -19.98 8.80
CA PHE A 556 -6.87 -20.43 10.17
C PHE A 556 -6.70 -19.23 11.13
N PRO A 557 -7.02 -19.38 12.43
CA PRO A 557 -6.78 -18.34 13.42
C PRO A 557 -5.31 -17.89 13.45
N ASN A 558 -5.11 -16.58 13.68
CA ASN A 558 -3.82 -15.92 13.86
C ASN A 558 -2.81 -16.18 12.74
N THR A 559 -3.29 -16.42 11.52
CA THR A 559 -2.45 -16.67 10.35
C THR A 559 -2.25 -15.36 9.57
N PRO A 560 -1.00 -14.92 9.35
CA PRO A 560 -0.73 -13.76 8.51
C PRO A 560 -1.23 -13.97 7.08
N VAL A 561 -1.64 -12.89 6.42
CA VAL A 561 -2.22 -12.96 5.06
C VAL A 561 -1.60 -11.96 4.10
N THR A 562 -1.80 -12.19 2.81
CA THR A 562 -1.34 -11.29 1.76
C THR A 562 -2.54 -10.49 1.23
N ILE A 563 -2.40 -9.18 1.18
CA ILE A 563 -3.37 -8.23 0.63
C ILE A 563 -2.77 -7.69 -0.66
N ALA A 564 -3.41 -8.00 -1.79
CA ALA A 564 -2.98 -7.52 -3.10
C ALA A 564 -2.92 -5.98 -3.15
N ALA A 565 -2.11 -5.43 -4.06
CA ALA A 565 -2.06 -3.98 -4.30
C ALA A 565 -3.44 -3.41 -4.62
N GLY A 566 -3.81 -2.29 -3.98
CA GLY A 566 -5.14 -1.71 -4.09
C GLY A 566 -6.28 -2.55 -3.49
N GLY A 567 -5.97 -3.73 -2.93
CA GLY A 567 -6.93 -4.66 -2.36
C GLY A 567 -7.23 -4.38 -0.88
N PHE A 568 -8.12 -5.20 -0.34
CA PHE A 568 -8.44 -5.21 1.08
C PHE A 568 -8.70 -6.63 1.56
N GLN A 569 -8.58 -6.83 2.88
CA GLN A 569 -8.95 -8.07 3.54
C GLN A 569 -9.81 -7.75 4.76
N THR A 570 -10.89 -8.52 4.92
CA THR A 570 -11.76 -8.46 6.10
C THR A 570 -11.37 -9.53 7.11
N PHE A 571 -11.54 -9.21 8.38
CA PHE A 571 -11.21 -10.07 9.52
C PHE A 571 -12.32 -10.05 10.55
N ILE A 572 -12.43 -11.14 11.30
CA ILE A 572 -13.02 -11.13 12.64
C ILE A 572 -11.87 -11.20 13.65
N PHE A 573 -12.00 -10.49 14.75
CA PHE A 573 -11.09 -10.62 15.89
C PHE A 573 -11.88 -10.63 17.20
N GLY A 574 -11.25 -11.14 18.26
CA GLY A 574 -11.89 -11.31 19.54
C GLY A 574 -10.97 -11.08 20.72
N PHE A 575 -11.52 -10.49 21.77
CA PHE A 575 -10.90 -10.41 23.09
C PHE A 575 -11.68 -11.29 24.09
N THR A 576 -10.99 -12.08 24.89
CA THR A 576 -11.59 -12.80 26.03
C THR A 576 -11.07 -12.24 27.34
N PRO A 577 -11.82 -11.37 28.04
CA PRO A 577 -11.38 -10.82 29.30
C PRO A 577 -11.19 -11.89 30.38
N THR A 578 -10.11 -11.81 31.13
CA THR A 578 -9.78 -12.68 32.28
C THR A 578 -10.03 -12.00 33.63
N ALA A 579 -10.23 -10.68 33.64
CA ALA A 579 -10.56 -9.88 34.82
C ALA A 579 -11.38 -8.63 34.41
N PRO A 580 -12.12 -7.99 35.34
CA PRO A 580 -12.89 -6.79 35.01
C PRO A 580 -11.98 -5.57 34.80
N PHE A 581 -12.40 -4.66 33.92
CA PHE A 581 -11.73 -3.37 33.68
C PHE A 581 -12.71 -2.33 33.14
N PRO A 582 -12.50 -1.03 33.43
CA PRO A 582 -13.36 0.04 32.92
C PRO A 582 -13.25 0.19 31.39
N PRO A 583 -14.21 0.86 30.73
CA PRO A 583 -14.11 1.17 29.30
C PRO A 583 -12.74 1.74 28.91
N THR A 584 -12.02 0.98 28.10
CA THR A 584 -10.64 1.25 27.69
C THR A 584 -10.58 1.23 26.17
N ASN A 585 -10.03 2.28 25.57
CA ASN A 585 -9.85 2.35 24.13
C ASN A 585 -8.63 1.51 23.72
N VAL A 586 -8.86 0.29 23.26
CA VAL A 586 -7.81 -0.64 22.86
C VAL A 586 -7.32 -0.25 21.47
N GLN A 587 -6.05 0.15 21.38
CA GLN A 587 -5.37 0.40 20.13
C GLN A 587 -4.92 -0.91 19.48
N LEU A 588 -5.11 -1.02 18.17
CA LEU A 588 -4.76 -2.17 17.36
C LEU A 588 -3.77 -1.73 16.28
N ALA A 589 -2.68 -2.48 16.11
CA ALA A 589 -1.79 -2.36 14.97
C ALA A 589 -2.30 -3.30 13.87
N PHE A 590 -2.66 -2.71 12.73
CA PHE A 590 -2.91 -3.43 11.49
C PHE A 590 -1.68 -3.26 10.63
N ASP A 591 -0.89 -4.31 10.50
CA ASP A 591 0.43 -4.20 9.91
C ASP A 591 0.73 -5.39 9.02
N CYS A 592 1.36 -5.12 7.89
CA CYS A 592 1.93 -6.13 7.03
C CYS A 592 3.43 -6.16 7.23
N GLY A 593 3.98 -7.37 7.16
CA GLY A 593 5.42 -7.58 7.18
C GLY A 593 6.20 -6.93 6.06
N ASN A 594 5.62 -6.09 5.19
CA ASN A 594 6.33 -5.20 4.27
C ASN A 594 5.91 -3.72 4.29
N THR A 595 5.12 -3.29 5.26
CA THR A 595 4.54 -1.94 5.34
C THR A 595 4.90 -1.24 6.66
N SER A 596 4.58 0.05 6.78
CA SER A 596 4.30 0.66 8.09
C SER A 596 2.88 0.27 8.54
N PRO A 597 2.62 0.14 9.85
CA PRO A 597 1.27 -0.11 10.35
C PRO A 597 0.27 0.98 9.91
N ALA A 598 -0.99 0.60 9.74
CA ALA A 598 -2.05 1.56 9.49
C ALA A 598 -2.11 2.61 10.63
N PRO A 599 -2.32 3.90 10.32
CA PRO A 599 -2.45 4.94 11.34
C PRO A 599 -3.54 4.59 12.36
N ILE A 600 -3.24 4.73 13.65
CA ILE A 600 -4.20 4.43 14.72
C ILE A 600 -5.08 5.65 14.95
N VAL A 601 -6.38 5.51 14.70
CA VAL A 601 -7.38 6.56 14.75
C VAL A 601 -8.54 6.14 15.64
N SER A 602 -8.71 6.85 16.75
CA SER A 602 -9.67 6.52 17.80
C SER A 602 -11.11 6.48 17.27
N GLY A 603 -11.79 5.35 17.50
CA GLY A 603 -13.16 5.06 17.06
C GLY A 603 -13.36 5.00 15.55
N LEU A 604 -12.26 4.90 14.78
CA LEU A 604 -12.27 4.40 13.40
C LEU A 604 -11.71 2.97 13.35
N ASN A 605 -10.52 2.75 13.93
CA ASN A 605 -9.85 1.45 13.92
C ASN A 605 -9.34 1.01 15.30
N THR A 606 -9.93 1.57 16.36
CA THR A 606 -9.75 1.11 17.74
C THR A 606 -11.02 0.46 18.26
N LEU A 607 -10.90 -0.32 19.33
CA LEU A 607 -12.04 -0.94 20.00
C LEU A 607 -12.16 -0.43 21.44
N LEU A 608 -13.26 0.25 21.77
CA LEU A 608 -13.59 0.58 23.16
C LEU A 608 -14.12 -0.67 23.88
N LEU A 609 -13.30 -1.28 24.72
CA LEU A 609 -13.61 -2.54 25.38
C LEU A 609 -13.81 -2.32 26.89
N SER A 610 -14.80 -2.99 27.47
CA SER A 610 -14.95 -3.11 28.93
C SER A 610 -15.31 -4.53 29.33
N ALA A 611 -14.97 -4.88 30.56
CA ALA A 611 -15.29 -6.18 31.15
C ALA A 611 -15.80 -6.03 32.58
N SER A 612 -16.83 -6.80 32.92
CA SER A 612 -17.44 -6.84 34.27
C SER A 612 -17.53 -8.27 34.80
N THR A 613 -17.42 -8.46 36.11
CA THR A 613 -17.68 -9.76 36.75
C THR A 613 -19.17 -10.08 36.81
N LEU A 614 -20.01 -9.05 36.91
CA LEU A 614 -21.47 -9.16 36.82
C LEU A 614 -21.93 -8.99 35.37
N PRO A 615 -23.05 -9.62 34.98
CA PRO A 615 -23.69 -9.34 33.70
C PRO A 615 -24.00 -7.84 33.57
N VAL A 616 -23.68 -7.28 32.41
CA VAL A 616 -23.88 -5.85 32.07
C VAL A 616 -24.51 -5.72 30.68
N PRO A 617 -25.11 -4.56 30.35
CA PRO A 617 -25.51 -4.28 28.98
C PRO A 617 -24.31 -4.30 28.03
N ASP A 618 -24.54 -4.80 26.81
CA ASP A 618 -23.56 -4.79 25.72
C ASP A 618 -24.25 -4.25 24.47
N ILE A 619 -24.15 -2.94 24.26
CA ILE A 619 -24.88 -2.26 23.19
C ILE A 619 -24.00 -2.25 21.94
N VAL A 620 -24.32 -3.13 20.99
CA VAL A 620 -23.74 -3.12 19.65
C VAL A 620 -24.49 -2.09 18.81
N ALA A 621 -23.79 -1.10 18.27
CA ALA A 621 -24.39 -0.03 17.48
C ALA A 621 -23.82 0.00 16.05
N LEU A 622 -24.69 0.22 15.06
CA LEU A 622 -24.35 0.39 13.65
C LEU A 622 -25.00 1.67 13.14
N SER A 623 -24.27 2.46 12.37
CA SER A 623 -24.76 3.71 11.80
C SER A 623 -25.08 3.58 10.32
N ALA A 624 -26.04 4.36 9.85
CA ALA A 624 -26.42 4.48 8.45
C ALA A 624 -26.56 5.96 8.09
N THR A 625 -25.73 6.44 7.16
CA THR A 625 -25.78 7.80 6.63
C THR A 625 -26.64 7.84 5.36
N THR A 626 -27.21 9.00 5.03
CA THR A 626 -28.11 9.17 3.87
C THR A 626 -27.50 8.73 2.53
N GLY A 627 -26.17 8.73 2.41
CA GLY A 627 -25.44 8.25 1.23
C GLY A 627 -24.80 6.86 1.35
N ASN A 628 -24.92 6.20 2.50
CA ASN A 628 -24.21 4.95 2.82
C ASN A 628 -22.69 5.02 2.62
N ASP A 629 -22.13 6.23 2.78
CA ASP A 629 -20.71 6.54 2.64
C ASP A 629 -19.99 6.64 4.00
N GLY A 630 -20.73 6.52 5.11
CA GLY A 630 -20.19 6.69 6.45
C GLY A 630 -19.90 8.14 6.82
N ILE A 631 -20.42 9.12 6.06
CA ILE A 631 -20.26 10.55 6.29
C ILE A 631 -21.64 11.19 6.56
N VAL A 632 -21.78 11.93 7.67
CA VAL A 632 -22.89 12.87 7.82
C VAL A 632 -22.52 14.19 7.12
N ASN A 633 -23.24 14.48 6.04
CA ASN A 633 -23.07 15.71 5.26
C ASN A 633 -24.00 16.79 5.84
N ILE A 634 -23.43 17.89 6.33
CA ILE A 634 -24.17 19.05 6.83
C ILE A 634 -24.30 20.08 5.70
N PRO A 635 -25.51 20.45 5.25
CA PRO A 635 -25.67 21.43 4.17
C PRO A 635 -25.20 22.83 4.60
N GLY A 636 -24.14 23.37 3.99
CA GLY A 636 -23.58 24.66 4.40
C GLY A 636 -22.99 24.66 5.82
N ALA A 637 -22.57 25.84 6.29
CA ALA A 637 -21.96 26.01 7.60
C ALA A 637 -22.95 25.89 8.78
N THR A 638 -24.25 26.11 8.52
CA THR A 638 -25.29 26.20 9.57
C THR A 638 -26.48 25.26 9.37
N GLY A 639 -26.44 24.38 8.36
CA GLY A 639 -27.50 23.41 8.14
C GLY A 639 -27.46 22.27 9.15
N THR A 640 -28.37 21.31 8.95
CA THR A 640 -28.45 20.09 9.76
C THR A 640 -28.28 18.88 8.86
N GLY A 641 -27.24 18.08 9.13
CA GLY A 641 -27.11 16.73 8.62
C GLY A 641 -27.74 15.74 9.60
N ALA A 642 -28.18 14.57 9.11
CA ALA A 642 -28.72 13.52 9.96
C ALA A 642 -28.21 12.13 9.55
N PHE A 643 -28.19 11.21 10.51
CA PHE A 643 -27.93 9.79 10.27
C PHE A 643 -28.67 8.93 11.30
N ALA A 644 -28.93 7.68 10.93
CA ALA A 644 -29.61 6.72 11.80
C ALA A 644 -28.60 5.82 12.51
N VAL A 645 -28.97 5.34 13.69
CA VAL A 645 -28.22 4.33 14.46
C VAL A 645 -29.16 3.20 14.86
N ALA A 646 -28.84 1.99 14.43
CA ALA A 646 -29.49 0.77 14.89
C ALA A 646 -28.66 0.14 16.01
N THR A 647 -29.32 -0.44 17.00
CA THR A 647 -28.63 -1.09 18.12
C THR A 647 -29.11 -2.52 18.34
N SER A 648 -28.31 -3.30 19.06
CA SER A 648 -28.70 -4.58 19.65
C SER A 648 -28.05 -4.69 21.03
N ASN A 649 -28.84 -4.91 22.07
CA ASN A 649 -28.29 -5.27 23.37
C ASN A 649 -28.04 -6.77 23.44
N VAL A 650 -26.78 -7.19 23.41
CA VAL A 650 -26.39 -8.61 23.50
C VAL A 650 -25.97 -9.03 24.91
N GLY A 651 -26.09 -8.11 25.88
CA GLY A 651 -25.90 -8.35 27.30
C GLY A 651 -27.23 -8.50 28.04
N VAL A 652 -27.29 -7.94 29.25
CA VAL A 652 -28.53 -7.87 30.06
C VAL A 652 -29.21 -6.51 29.95
N ASP A 653 -30.46 -6.44 30.42
CA ASP A 653 -31.25 -5.21 30.50
C ASP A 653 -30.48 -4.08 31.19
N GLY A 654 -30.59 -2.86 30.67
CA GLY A 654 -30.03 -1.68 31.31
C GLY A 654 -30.68 -0.37 30.88
N THR A 655 -30.68 0.60 31.79
CA THR A 655 -31.10 1.97 31.49
C THR A 655 -29.94 2.71 30.84
N ILE A 656 -30.08 3.02 29.56
CA ILE A 656 -29.02 3.57 28.71
C ILE A 656 -29.37 5.00 28.31
N THR A 657 -28.42 5.90 28.51
CA THR A 657 -28.46 7.28 28.00
C THR A 657 -27.64 7.35 26.72
N VAL A 658 -28.31 7.72 25.63
CA VAL A 658 -27.74 7.93 24.30
C VAL A 658 -27.39 9.40 24.11
N SER A 659 -26.19 9.67 23.62
CA SER A 659 -25.72 11.02 23.29
C SER A 659 -24.81 11.00 22.07
N ALA A 660 -24.56 12.17 21.48
CA ALA A 660 -23.56 12.34 20.42
C ALA A 660 -22.52 13.39 20.81
N SER A 661 -21.27 13.21 20.39
CA SER A 661 -20.16 14.15 20.63
C SER A 661 -19.15 14.11 19.49
N THR A 662 -18.22 15.08 19.47
CA THR A 662 -17.11 15.13 18.51
C THR A 662 -15.83 14.48 19.07
N GLY A 663 -15.95 13.76 20.20
CA GLY A 663 -14.81 13.16 20.88
C GLY A 663 -13.84 14.20 21.41
N VAL A 664 -12.54 14.00 21.15
CA VAL A 664 -11.47 14.92 21.59
C VAL A 664 -11.26 16.10 20.64
N VAL A 665 -11.76 16.02 19.41
CA VAL A 665 -11.68 17.10 18.43
C VAL A 665 -12.83 18.05 18.67
N SER A 666 -12.54 19.34 18.89
CA SER A 666 -13.59 20.35 19.04
C SER A 666 -14.06 20.79 17.65
N LEU A 667 -15.29 20.41 17.27
CA LEU A 667 -15.92 20.84 16.03
C LEU A 667 -17.10 21.78 16.31
N PRO A 668 -17.39 22.75 15.43
CA PRO A 668 -18.52 23.68 15.54
C PRO A 668 -19.84 22.98 15.18
N ILE A 669 -20.23 21.95 15.93
CA ILE A 669 -21.43 21.15 15.71
C ILE A 669 -22.19 21.00 17.03
N THR A 670 -23.50 21.13 16.95
CA THR A 670 -24.43 20.79 18.04
C THR A 670 -25.26 19.57 17.66
N PHE A 671 -25.63 18.75 18.65
CA PHE A 671 -26.36 17.50 18.41
C PHE A 671 -27.72 17.47 19.08
N LEU A 672 -28.69 16.89 18.39
CA LEU A 672 -29.94 16.40 18.95
C LEU A 672 -30.11 14.93 18.59
N VAL A 673 -30.75 14.18 19.48
CA VAL A 673 -31.02 12.74 19.34
C VAL A 673 -32.49 12.49 19.65
N CYS A 674 -33.10 11.53 18.96
CA CYS A 674 -34.37 10.93 19.35
C CYS A 674 -34.29 9.41 19.22
N GLN A 675 -35.06 8.68 20.03
CA GLN A 675 -35.35 7.28 19.73
C GLN A 675 -36.36 7.24 18.58
N THR A 676 -36.21 6.29 17.67
CA THR A 676 -37.05 6.14 16.48
C THR A 676 -37.84 4.84 16.48
N ASN A 677 -38.95 4.84 15.75
CA ASN A 677 -39.66 3.64 15.38
C ASN A 677 -38.80 2.85 14.36
N PRO A 678 -38.41 1.60 14.64
CA PRO A 678 -37.50 0.85 13.76
C PRO A 678 -38.11 0.49 12.40
N VAL A 679 -39.43 0.64 12.22
CA VAL A 679 -40.13 0.39 10.95
C VAL A 679 -40.29 1.67 10.14
N THR A 680 -40.66 2.79 10.77
CA THR A 680 -40.97 4.04 10.05
C THR A 680 -39.83 5.05 10.06
N GLY A 681 -38.86 4.94 10.97
CA GLY A 681 -37.79 5.91 11.19
C GLY A 681 -38.23 7.19 11.90
N GLU A 682 -39.51 7.33 12.26
CA GLU A 682 -40.04 8.50 12.94
C GLU A 682 -39.59 8.56 14.41
N CYS A 683 -39.25 9.76 14.89
CA CYS A 683 -38.93 9.97 16.30
C CYS A 683 -40.14 9.61 17.19
N THR A 684 -39.94 8.67 18.12
CA THR A 684 -40.92 8.31 19.16
C THR A 684 -40.73 9.11 20.44
N THR A 685 -39.57 9.77 20.59
CA THR A 685 -39.28 10.72 21.66
C THR A 685 -39.09 12.12 21.09
N THR A 686 -39.24 13.15 21.91
CA THR A 686 -38.83 14.52 21.54
C THR A 686 -37.33 14.55 21.24
N LEU A 687 -36.92 15.41 20.30
CA LEU A 687 -35.52 15.71 20.07
C LEU A 687 -34.91 16.36 21.31
N ALA A 688 -33.80 15.82 21.79
CA ALA A 688 -33.10 16.32 22.96
C ALA A 688 -31.58 16.07 22.81
N PRO A 689 -30.72 16.76 23.59
CA PRO A 689 -29.27 16.49 23.58
C PRO A 689 -28.92 15.05 23.97
N THR A 690 -29.77 14.41 24.78
CA THR A 690 -29.65 13.00 25.17
C THR A 690 -31.03 12.34 25.24
N VAL A 691 -31.06 11.01 25.10
CA VAL A 691 -32.26 10.18 25.30
C VAL A 691 -31.92 9.06 26.26
N THR A 692 -32.68 8.92 27.35
CA THR A 692 -32.55 7.81 28.29
C THR A 692 -33.69 6.83 28.10
N THR A 693 -33.36 5.55 27.90
CA THR A 693 -34.35 4.50 27.67
C THR A 693 -33.88 3.16 28.25
N LEU A 694 -34.81 2.30 28.63
CA LEU A 694 -34.51 0.93 29.00
C LEU A 694 -34.28 0.11 27.74
N ILE A 695 -33.10 -0.49 27.60
CA ILE A 695 -32.80 -1.42 26.51
C ILE A 695 -32.71 -2.82 27.11
N ALA A 696 -33.79 -3.60 26.97
CA ALA A 696 -33.83 -4.98 27.42
C ALA A 696 -32.84 -5.87 26.65
N ALA A 697 -32.48 -7.02 27.22
CA ALA A 697 -31.65 -8.04 26.58
C ALA A 697 -32.29 -8.48 25.25
N GLY A 698 -31.50 -8.48 24.18
CA GLY A 698 -31.93 -8.80 22.82
C GLY A 698 -32.76 -7.72 22.13
N ALA A 699 -33.07 -6.60 22.79
CA ALA A 699 -33.82 -5.50 22.17
C ALA A 699 -32.97 -4.73 21.16
N THR A 700 -33.62 -4.20 20.13
CA THR A 700 -32.98 -3.52 19.00
C THR A 700 -33.55 -2.11 18.73
N PRO A 701 -33.54 -1.19 19.72
CA PRO A 701 -34.04 0.16 19.47
C PRO A 701 -33.18 0.88 18.43
N THR A 702 -33.81 1.82 17.72
CA THR A 702 -33.16 2.68 16.72
C THR A 702 -33.20 4.13 17.19
N PHE A 703 -32.26 4.93 16.71
CA PHE A 703 -32.12 6.34 17.04
C PHE A 703 -31.79 7.15 15.78
N ALA A 704 -32.20 8.41 15.77
CA ALA A 704 -31.77 9.39 14.77
C ALA A 704 -30.95 10.48 15.44
N ILE A 705 -29.84 10.84 14.79
CA ILE A 705 -28.88 11.84 15.26
C ILE A 705 -28.91 12.98 14.26
N PHE A 706 -29.07 14.19 14.77
CA PHE A 706 -29.12 15.43 14.00
C PHE A 706 -27.91 16.27 14.40
N ALA A 707 -27.04 16.56 13.42
CA ALA A 707 -25.82 17.34 13.58
C ALA A 707 -26.00 18.70 12.90
N THR A 708 -26.09 19.77 13.68
CA THR A 708 -26.25 21.14 13.19
C THR A 708 -24.94 21.90 13.29
N GLY A 709 -24.44 22.38 12.15
CA GLY A 709 -23.22 23.18 12.11
C GLY A 709 -23.42 24.58 12.67
N SER A 710 -22.35 25.19 13.17
CA SER A 710 -22.28 26.63 13.47
C SER A 710 -21.12 27.33 12.75
N SER A 711 -20.30 26.58 12.01
CA SER A 711 -19.22 27.03 11.14
C SER A 711 -18.79 25.88 10.22
N THR A 712 -17.88 26.15 9.28
CA THR A 712 -17.34 25.15 8.34
C THR A 712 -16.60 24.04 9.08
N VAL A 713 -16.86 22.80 8.67
CA VAL A 713 -16.14 21.59 9.10
C VAL A 713 -15.45 21.00 7.87
N PRO A 714 -14.10 21.05 7.78
CA PRO A 714 -13.39 20.55 6.61
C PRO A 714 -13.52 19.03 6.51
N PHE A 715 -13.40 18.51 5.28
CA PHE A 715 -13.43 17.07 5.06
C PHE A 715 -12.11 16.42 5.50
N ASP A 716 -12.10 15.93 6.74
CA ASP A 716 -11.05 15.10 7.31
C ASP A 716 -11.72 13.87 7.96
N PRO A 717 -12.04 12.82 7.20
CA PRO A 717 -12.82 11.68 7.71
C PRO A 717 -12.08 10.84 8.76
N ALA A 718 -10.76 11.01 8.89
CA ALA A 718 -9.98 10.38 9.94
C ALA A 718 -10.24 11.07 11.29
N ASN A 719 -10.18 12.40 11.33
CA ASN A 719 -10.22 13.14 12.60
C ASN A 719 -11.57 13.81 12.90
N ASN A 720 -12.29 14.28 11.89
CA ASN A 720 -13.59 14.95 12.05
C ASN A 720 -14.70 13.91 12.06
N ARG A 721 -15.04 13.42 13.26
CA ARG A 721 -16.01 12.35 13.47
C ARG A 721 -17.05 12.69 14.52
N VAL A 722 -18.26 12.17 14.34
CA VAL A 722 -19.32 12.17 15.33
C VAL A 722 -19.37 10.80 15.98
N PHE A 723 -19.26 10.76 17.31
CA PHE A 723 -19.35 9.57 18.13
C PHE A 723 -20.72 9.54 18.78
N VAL A 724 -21.42 8.41 18.66
CA VAL A 724 -22.67 8.15 19.38
C VAL A 724 -22.36 7.21 20.52
N LEU A 725 -22.68 7.61 21.75
CA LEU A 725 -22.31 6.92 22.97
C LEU A 725 -23.56 6.41 23.69
N PHE A 726 -23.50 5.17 24.16
CA PHE A 726 -24.54 4.51 24.93
C PHE A 726 -23.99 4.30 26.35
N THR A 727 -24.48 5.09 27.31
CA THR A 727 -23.92 5.13 28.68
C THR A 727 -24.90 4.61 29.71
N GLU A 728 -24.41 3.81 30.65
CA GLU A 728 -25.15 3.38 31.84
C GLU A 728 -24.75 4.24 33.04
N GLY A 729 -25.73 4.64 33.86
CA GLY A 729 -25.51 5.49 35.03
C GLY A 729 -24.89 6.85 34.73
N GLY A 730 -24.92 7.29 33.45
CA GLY A 730 -24.37 8.58 32.99
C GLY A 730 -22.85 8.64 32.85
N ALA A 731 -22.11 7.54 33.11
CA ALA A 731 -20.65 7.55 33.11
C ALA A 731 -20.01 6.36 32.40
N VAL A 732 -20.62 5.16 32.44
CA VAL A 732 -20.00 3.94 31.91
C VAL A 732 -20.48 3.68 30.50
N ILE A 733 -19.57 3.75 29.52
CA ILE A 733 -19.92 3.47 28.13
C ILE A 733 -20.14 1.96 27.96
N ARG A 734 -21.35 1.59 27.53
CA ARG A 734 -21.79 0.22 27.22
C ARG A 734 -21.90 -0.06 25.72
N GLY A 735 -21.81 0.99 24.90
CA GLY A 735 -21.79 0.91 23.44
C GLY A 735 -21.39 2.22 22.80
N ALA A 736 -20.90 2.14 21.56
CA ALA A 736 -20.54 3.27 20.74
C ALA A 736 -20.59 2.93 19.24
N THR A 737 -20.77 3.96 18.42
CA THR A 737 -20.52 3.95 16.96
C THR A 737 -19.97 5.32 16.54
N SER A 738 -19.39 5.42 15.35
CA SER A 738 -18.96 6.72 14.81
C SER A 738 -19.19 6.85 13.30
N VAL A 739 -19.36 8.09 12.84
CA VAL A 739 -19.39 8.46 11.42
C VAL A 739 -18.45 9.65 11.18
N ALA A 740 -17.89 9.79 9.98
CA ALA A 740 -17.20 11.02 9.59
C ALA A 740 -18.21 12.18 9.43
N VAL A 741 -17.75 13.42 9.53
CA VAL A 741 -18.59 14.62 9.35
C VAL A 741 -17.88 15.70 8.55
N ARG A 742 -18.65 16.40 7.72
CA ARG A 742 -18.23 17.64 7.04
C ARG A 742 -19.41 18.57 6.79
N THR A 743 -19.11 19.85 6.56
CA THR A 743 -20.05 20.79 5.92
C THR A 743 -19.86 20.77 4.41
N GLN A 744 -20.94 20.93 3.64
CA GLN A 744 -20.95 21.01 2.18
C GLN A 744 -20.99 22.45 1.67
#